data_AF-A0AB39PMF1-F1
#
_entry.id   AF-A0AB39PMF1-F1
#
_cell.length_a   1.000
_cell.length_b   1.000
_cell.length_c   1.000
_cell.angle_alpha   90.00
_cell.angle_beta   90.00
_cell.angle_gamma   90.00
#
_symmetry.space_group_name_H-M   'P 1'
#
loop_
_entity.id
_entity.type
_entity.pdbx_description
1 polymer ?
#
loop_
_entity_poly.entity_id
_entity_poly.type
_entity_poly.pdbx_seq_one_letter_code
_entity_poly.pdbx_strand_id
1 'polypeptide(L)'
;MALVPTLGSLVLPGGASVASAAVSWTAKWIWASASSANQWVAFRRSFTLGAAPSKAVTRISADSKYWLWVNGTLVVFEGQLKRGPNRTDTYYDEIDLAPHLTGGSNTVALLVWHFGKQGFSHNSSGKGGLLFQSDIQVGSTTTRVLSDAGWKHTVHPGYSNNTSGTQANFRLPESNISYDARSAAAMTDWQSPGFDDRAWSAPTDYGAVGAAPWNNLVERPIPQFRYSGLKTYTNAASLPASGQGSTAISATLPSNLQVTPYLKVDAPAGAVIGMQTDHYDDGAGLTGIEPGTAYNVRSTYICTGGVQEFESLGWMSGTAVRYTIPAGVTILDLKYRESGYDTDFAGSFSSSDAFLDSLWGKAARTMYVNMRDNYMDCPTRERAQWWGDVVNQLKEGFYTFDTRSHALGAKAISQLASWQKSNGALYSPVPSTIWTAELPVQMLASVWSFWTYYLYTGNADAVTGAYPAVKTYLNLWSLDSDGLVNHRAGDWDWEDWGTNIDARVLDNCWYYLALDTAAKLADLSGNSGDVTGWKARRDSIKANFDRVLWNASKNEYRSPGYNGDTDDRGNALAVVAGLAPASRFRPVTEVLRNHLNASPYMEFYVLEALYLMGAATIAEERMRNRYAAQVADPACHTLWELWTKADGTDNHAWNGGPLYALSAYAAGVRPTRPGWTTYDVIPQTGTLTKISTVTPTVKGDVRVGINRDGGSVTLTLNSPGGTTARVGVPVYGSSRPVIKAGGTTVFTGGAATGSVSGLTYESADSSYVYFTVQPGTWTFTATGTGRLDDLALGRPVSADNSLENGDWGRNRLTDGGLTSVSGAKGYTSNDFPSADVGANPVWVEIDLGADTDLDAVRLFPRTDTQAAGGGTAGFPVDFTLQTRVDGATSYATVRTVTAEPNPKGLPQTYGFKTATARYVRLQATKLGSPAADETAKYRLQLAELTVPTASTTVTANYTLENGDWGKTRVLDGTTTSQSGTKGFTSTDFPSADVGANSVWIEVDLGADRAIGTLTLSPRTDTAAVGGGTAGFPADFRIQTRADRATTYTTVRTVTGQANPNGGSQSYTLTGATGRYLRVDATRLGSPAVDESGKYRLQLAEIRVG
;
A
#
# COMPACT_ATOMS: atom_id res chain seq x y z
N MET A 1 17.20 -27.97 -57.54
CA MET A 1 15.92 -28.69 -57.81
C MET A 1 15.25 -28.87 -56.46
N ALA A 2 14.05 -28.34 -56.26
CA ALA A 2 13.41 -28.22 -54.95
C ALA A 2 12.43 -29.37 -54.68
N LEU A 3 12.11 -29.64 -53.41
CA LEU A 3 10.75 -30.00 -52.97
C LEU A 3 10.59 -29.90 -51.43
N VAL A 4 9.45 -29.32 -51.05
CA VAL A 4 8.92 -28.94 -49.73
C VAL A 4 7.38 -28.84 -49.96
N PRO A 5 6.45 -28.97 -49.00
CA PRO A 5 6.40 -29.65 -47.69
C PRO A 5 5.20 -30.65 -47.59
N THR A 6 4.91 -31.18 -46.39
CA THR A 6 3.61 -30.90 -45.72
C THR A 6 3.67 -31.32 -44.25
N LEU A 7 3.50 -30.36 -43.33
CA LEU A 7 3.34 -30.61 -41.90
C LEU A 7 1.84 -30.59 -41.58
N GLY A 8 1.31 -31.73 -41.12
CA GLY A 8 -0.05 -31.81 -40.58
C GLY A 8 -0.08 -31.37 -39.11
N SER A 9 -1.00 -30.46 -38.77
CA SER A 9 -1.15 -29.91 -37.43
C SER A 9 -1.54 -31.00 -36.41
N LEU A 10 -0.67 -31.32 -35.46
CA LEU A 10 -1.11 -31.93 -34.21
C LEU A 10 -1.76 -30.85 -33.35
N VAL A 11 -3.10 -30.80 -33.40
CA VAL A 11 -3.89 -30.16 -32.36
C VAL A 11 -3.74 -31.03 -31.11
N LEU A 12 -2.90 -30.58 -30.17
CA LEU A 12 -2.96 -31.09 -28.81
C LEU A 12 -4.36 -30.77 -28.26
N PRO A 13 -5.07 -31.72 -27.62
CA PRO A 13 -6.35 -31.41 -27.01
C PRO A 13 -6.11 -30.36 -25.93
N GLY A 14 -6.68 -29.17 -26.13
CA GLY A 14 -6.70 -28.15 -25.10
C GLY A 14 -7.31 -28.77 -23.86
N GLY A 15 -6.67 -28.53 -22.71
CA GLY A 15 -7.29 -28.83 -21.43
C GLY A 15 -8.57 -28.02 -21.33
N ALA A 16 -9.70 -28.65 -21.64
CA ALA A 16 -10.95 -28.19 -21.08
C ALA A 16 -10.75 -28.11 -19.57
N SER A 17 -11.29 -27.08 -18.93
CA SER A 17 -11.46 -27.08 -17.49
C SER A 17 -12.02 -28.45 -17.09
N VAL A 18 -11.49 -29.05 -16.02
CA VAL A 18 -12.03 -30.31 -15.53
C VAL A 18 -13.43 -30.02 -15.01
N ALA A 19 -14.40 -30.11 -15.91
CA ALA A 19 -15.79 -29.91 -15.60
C ALA A 19 -16.15 -30.96 -14.56
N SER A 20 -16.30 -30.50 -13.32
CA SER A 20 -16.89 -31.25 -12.20
C SER A 20 -18.08 -32.02 -12.78
N ALA A 21 -17.99 -33.35 -12.75
CA ALA A 21 -18.91 -34.20 -13.51
C ALA A 21 -20.34 -33.85 -13.11
N ALA A 22 -21.11 -33.32 -14.06
CA ALA A 22 -22.31 -32.53 -13.77
C ALA A 22 -23.19 -33.19 -12.70
N VAL A 23 -23.29 -32.55 -11.54
CA VAL A 23 -23.91 -33.13 -10.35
C VAL A 23 -25.34 -33.55 -10.67
N SER A 24 -25.63 -34.84 -10.52
CA SER A 24 -26.97 -35.38 -10.68
C SER A 24 -27.83 -34.99 -9.47
N TRP A 25 -28.39 -33.78 -9.53
CA TRP A 25 -29.25 -33.23 -8.50
C TRP A 25 -30.60 -33.94 -8.46
N THR A 26 -30.95 -34.45 -7.28
CA THR A 26 -32.25 -35.05 -6.96
C THR A 26 -32.87 -34.49 -5.67
N ALA A 27 -32.10 -33.68 -4.93
CA ALA A 27 -32.57 -32.90 -3.80
C ALA A 27 -33.46 -31.73 -4.24
N LYS A 28 -34.27 -31.22 -3.30
CA LYS A 28 -35.14 -30.06 -3.50
C LYS A 28 -34.81 -28.95 -2.53
N TRP A 29 -35.06 -27.70 -2.94
CA TRP A 29 -35.02 -26.56 -2.06
C TRP A 29 -36.13 -26.67 -1.02
N ILE A 30 -35.75 -26.64 0.25
CA ILE A 30 -36.66 -26.69 1.39
C ILE A 30 -36.53 -25.41 2.24
N TRP A 31 -37.64 -24.90 2.77
CA TRP A 31 -37.62 -23.80 3.74
C TRP A 31 -38.81 -23.83 4.70
N ALA A 32 -38.86 -22.87 5.62
CA ALA A 32 -40.09 -22.53 6.34
C ALA A 32 -41.19 -22.06 5.38
N SER A 33 -42.44 -22.07 5.83
CA SER A 33 -43.62 -21.71 5.02
C SER A 33 -43.62 -20.28 4.45
N ALA A 34 -42.83 -19.39 5.05
CA ALA A 34 -42.58 -18.04 4.57
C ALA A 34 -41.15 -17.62 4.89
N SER A 35 -40.56 -16.80 4.02
CA SER A 35 -39.27 -16.14 4.25
C SER A 35 -39.47 -14.73 4.81
N SER A 36 -38.58 -14.30 5.70
CA SER A 36 -38.43 -12.88 6.07
C SER A 36 -36.95 -12.49 6.05
N ALA A 37 -36.65 -11.19 6.00
CA ALA A 37 -35.32 -10.70 6.34
C ALA A 37 -34.94 -11.10 7.78
N ASN A 38 -33.65 -11.26 8.03
CA ASN A 38 -33.07 -11.67 9.31
C ASN A 38 -33.72 -12.91 9.97
N GLN A 39 -34.12 -13.90 9.17
CA GLN A 39 -34.80 -15.11 9.65
C GLN A 39 -33.79 -16.23 9.91
N TRP A 40 -33.83 -16.83 11.10
CA TRP A 40 -33.01 -18.01 11.41
C TRP A 40 -33.88 -19.25 11.46
N VAL A 41 -33.53 -20.29 10.71
CA VAL A 41 -34.30 -21.54 10.62
C VAL A 41 -33.40 -22.72 10.92
N ALA A 42 -33.82 -23.55 11.86
CA ALA A 42 -33.16 -24.80 12.20
C ALA A 42 -33.79 -25.95 11.43
N PHE A 43 -32.96 -26.83 10.86
CA PHE A 43 -33.32 -28.02 10.10
C PHE A 43 -32.69 -29.25 10.72
N ARG A 44 -33.42 -30.37 10.75
CA ARG A 44 -32.93 -31.66 11.25
C ARG A 44 -33.35 -32.81 10.35
N ARG A 45 -32.47 -33.81 10.24
CA ARG A 45 -32.75 -35.11 9.61
C ARG A 45 -32.00 -36.21 10.36
N SER A 46 -32.75 -37.21 10.81
CA SER A 46 -32.19 -38.46 11.34
C SER A 46 -32.38 -39.60 10.33
N PHE A 47 -31.39 -40.46 10.20
CA PHE A 47 -31.38 -41.63 9.32
C PHE A 47 -30.50 -42.74 9.90
N THR A 48 -30.47 -43.91 9.27
CA THR A 48 -29.70 -45.07 9.75
C THR A 48 -28.80 -45.61 8.66
N LEU A 49 -27.55 -45.95 9.00
CA LEU A 49 -26.57 -46.59 8.12
C LEU A 49 -26.24 -47.99 8.63
N GLY A 50 -26.06 -48.95 7.73
CA GLY A 50 -25.73 -50.34 8.10
C GLY A 50 -24.32 -50.51 8.71
N ALA A 51 -23.40 -49.61 8.39
CA ALA A 51 -22.06 -49.50 8.95
C ALA A 51 -21.56 -48.05 8.77
N ALA A 52 -20.41 -47.70 9.36
CA ALA A 52 -19.78 -46.41 9.11
C ALA A 52 -19.40 -46.28 7.61
N PRO A 53 -19.65 -45.12 6.98
CA PRO A 53 -19.38 -44.94 5.55
C PRO A 53 -17.89 -44.72 5.27
N SER A 54 -17.45 -45.12 4.07
CA SER A 54 -16.10 -44.82 3.58
C SER A 54 -15.98 -43.47 2.89
N LYS A 55 -17.13 -42.88 2.49
CA LYS A 55 -17.24 -41.58 1.83
C LYS A 55 -18.67 -41.06 1.98
N ALA A 56 -18.88 -39.76 2.18
CA ALA A 56 -20.20 -39.14 2.21
C ALA A 56 -20.15 -37.75 1.57
N VAL A 57 -20.03 -37.73 0.24
CA VAL A 57 -19.93 -36.48 -0.54
C VAL A 57 -21.22 -35.71 -0.40
N THR A 58 -21.17 -34.60 0.30
CA THR A 58 -22.32 -33.83 0.72
C THR A 58 -22.27 -32.45 0.13
N ARG A 59 -23.32 -32.10 -0.61
CA ARG A 59 -23.47 -30.83 -1.30
C ARG A 59 -24.55 -30.03 -0.63
N ILE A 60 -24.21 -28.82 -0.20
CA ILE A 60 -25.06 -27.95 0.60
C ILE A 60 -25.13 -26.59 -0.07
N SER A 61 -26.33 -26.13 -0.38
CA SER A 61 -26.57 -24.74 -0.77
C SER A 61 -27.56 -24.14 0.22
N ALA A 62 -27.29 -22.93 0.67
CA ALA A 62 -28.18 -22.17 1.52
C ALA A 62 -28.39 -20.78 0.92
N ASP A 63 -29.54 -20.18 1.22
CA ASP A 63 -29.66 -18.74 1.22
C ASP A 63 -29.92 -18.32 2.68
N SER A 64 -29.02 -17.62 3.38
CA SER A 64 -27.79 -16.95 2.92
C SER A 64 -26.48 -17.50 3.53
N LYS A 65 -26.53 -18.05 4.75
CA LYS A 65 -25.38 -18.67 5.47
C LYS A 65 -25.86 -19.86 6.31
N TYR A 66 -25.03 -20.87 6.55
CA TYR A 66 -25.39 -22.01 7.42
C TYR A 66 -24.30 -22.45 8.41
N TRP A 67 -24.73 -23.10 9.48
CA TRP A 67 -23.90 -23.82 10.46
C TRP A 67 -24.34 -25.28 10.46
N LEU A 68 -23.40 -26.23 10.42
CA LEU A 68 -23.69 -27.67 10.26
C LEU A 68 -23.17 -28.49 11.44
N TRP A 69 -24.04 -29.24 12.09
CA TRP A 69 -23.70 -30.27 13.05
C TRP A 69 -24.03 -31.66 12.50
N VAL A 70 -23.14 -32.62 12.75
CA VAL A 70 -23.36 -34.04 12.52
C VAL A 70 -23.16 -34.77 13.84
N ASN A 71 -24.18 -35.51 14.26
CA ASN A 71 -24.20 -36.22 15.55
C ASN A 71 -23.86 -35.31 16.76
N GLY A 72 -24.32 -34.06 16.75
CA GLY A 72 -24.01 -33.03 17.75
C GLY A 72 -22.64 -32.38 17.63
N THR A 73 -21.73 -32.89 16.79
CA THR A 73 -20.42 -32.29 16.53
C THR A 73 -20.54 -31.20 15.46
N LEU A 74 -20.03 -30.00 15.73
CA LEU A 74 -19.97 -28.90 14.76
C LEU A 74 -18.93 -29.21 13.67
N VAL A 75 -19.37 -29.36 12.42
CA VAL A 75 -18.54 -29.71 11.27
C VAL A 75 -18.23 -28.48 10.40
N VAL A 76 -19.18 -27.55 10.26
CA VAL A 76 -18.97 -26.28 9.53
C VAL A 76 -19.41 -25.12 10.41
N PHE A 77 -18.46 -24.27 10.82
CA PHE A 77 -18.70 -23.10 11.68
C PHE A 77 -19.29 -21.91 10.92
N GLU A 78 -19.17 -21.81 9.60
CA GLU A 78 -20.07 -21.04 8.74
C GLU A 78 -19.77 -21.48 7.29
N GLY A 79 -20.80 -21.98 6.61
CA GLY A 79 -20.76 -22.35 5.21
C GLY A 79 -21.58 -21.40 4.36
N GLN A 80 -21.60 -21.68 3.05
CA GLN A 80 -22.18 -20.87 1.98
C GLN A 80 -21.41 -19.54 1.74
N LEU A 81 -21.26 -19.21 0.47
CA LEU A 81 -20.78 -17.89 0.04
C LEU A 81 -21.94 -16.92 -0.14
N LYS A 82 -21.71 -15.63 0.15
CA LYS A 82 -22.61 -14.53 -0.24
C LYS A 82 -23.02 -14.71 -1.72
N ARG A 83 -24.32 -14.91 -1.94
CA ARG A 83 -24.92 -15.19 -3.24
C ARG A 83 -24.55 -14.16 -4.31
N GLY A 84 -24.15 -14.67 -5.48
CA GLY A 84 -23.95 -13.89 -6.70
C GLY A 84 -22.80 -14.33 -7.59
N PRO A 85 -22.63 -15.63 -7.96
CA PRO A 85 -21.70 -16.02 -9.04
C PRO A 85 -21.96 -15.23 -10.33
N ASN A 86 -23.24 -15.06 -10.65
CA ASN A 86 -23.76 -14.10 -11.61
C ASN A 86 -25.02 -13.45 -10.99
N ARG A 87 -25.84 -12.75 -11.79
CA ARG A 87 -27.06 -12.06 -11.30
C ARG A 87 -28.19 -12.98 -10.82
N THR A 88 -28.20 -14.25 -11.20
CA THR A 88 -29.35 -15.16 -10.99
C THR A 88 -29.02 -16.43 -10.23
N ASP A 89 -27.80 -16.93 -10.35
CA ASP A 89 -27.42 -18.25 -9.85
C ASP A 89 -26.90 -18.19 -8.40
N THR A 90 -26.69 -19.36 -7.79
CA THR A 90 -26.37 -19.49 -6.36
C THR A 90 -25.15 -20.40 -6.16
N TYR A 91 -24.34 -20.16 -5.13
CA TYR A 91 -23.21 -21.04 -4.80
C TYR A 91 -23.67 -22.28 -4.02
N TYR A 92 -22.95 -23.40 -4.13
CA TYR A 92 -23.07 -24.55 -3.22
C TYR A 92 -21.69 -25.00 -2.74
N ASP A 93 -21.60 -25.47 -1.50
CA ASP A 93 -20.42 -26.10 -0.93
C ASP A 93 -20.43 -27.62 -1.18
N GLU A 94 -19.28 -28.24 -1.44
CA GLU A 94 -19.10 -29.72 -1.37
C GLU A 94 -18.13 -30.06 -0.22
N ILE A 95 -18.52 -31.01 0.64
CA ILE A 95 -17.75 -31.48 1.81
C ILE A 95 -17.94 -33.00 2.00
N ASP A 96 -16.95 -33.70 2.56
CA ASP A 96 -17.10 -35.12 2.95
C ASP A 96 -17.51 -35.23 4.42
N LEU A 97 -18.69 -35.82 4.68
CA LEU A 97 -19.19 -36.02 6.04
C LEU A 97 -18.85 -37.40 6.64
N ALA A 98 -18.19 -38.29 5.90
CA ALA A 98 -17.90 -39.64 6.39
C ALA A 98 -17.15 -39.68 7.73
N PRO A 99 -16.17 -38.80 8.03
CA PRO A 99 -15.48 -38.77 9.33
C PRO A 99 -16.39 -38.49 10.54
N HIS A 100 -17.61 -38.00 10.32
CA HIS A 100 -18.56 -37.62 11.37
C HIS A 100 -19.78 -38.55 11.44
N LEU A 101 -19.89 -39.52 10.52
CA LEU A 101 -20.99 -40.48 10.43
C LEU A 101 -20.57 -41.84 10.99
N THR A 102 -21.54 -42.57 11.55
CA THR A 102 -21.33 -43.85 12.23
C THR A 102 -22.24 -44.94 11.69
N GLY A 103 -21.98 -46.21 12.03
CA GLY A 103 -22.97 -47.27 11.84
C GLY A 103 -24.11 -47.12 12.85
N GLY A 104 -25.36 -47.35 12.42
CA GLY A 104 -26.54 -47.10 13.22
C GLY A 104 -27.16 -45.72 12.97
N SER A 105 -27.77 -45.13 14.00
CA SER A 105 -28.51 -43.86 13.90
C SER A 105 -27.56 -42.68 13.76
N ASN A 106 -27.82 -41.82 12.78
CA ASN A 106 -27.11 -40.56 12.56
C ASN A 106 -28.11 -39.42 12.49
N THR A 107 -27.68 -38.24 12.95
CA THR A 107 -28.45 -37.00 12.88
C THR A 107 -27.62 -35.91 12.24
N VAL A 108 -28.19 -35.23 11.25
CA VAL A 108 -27.66 -34.03 10.63
C VAL A 108 -28.56 -32.86 11.00
N ALA A 109 -27.95 -31.76 11.46
CA ALA A 109 -28.64 -30.56 11.93
C ALA A 109 -28.00 -29.31 11.29
N LEU A 110 -28.81 -28.41 10.74
CA LEU A 110 -28.34 -27.14 10.15
C LEU A 110 -29.10 -25.96 10.72
N LEU A 111 -28.39 -24.91 11.10
CA LEU A 111 -28.96 -23.58 11.35
C LEU A 111 -28.69 -22.73 10.12
N VAL A 112 -29.71 -22.10 9.54
CA VAL A 112 -29.57 -21.27 8.33
C VAL A 112 -30.02 -19.84 8.62
N TRP A 113 -29.19 -18.86 8.29
CA TRP A 113 -29.50 -17.43 8.40
C TRP A 113 -29.94 -16.85 7.05
N HIS A 114 -31.26 -16.64 6.96
CA HIS A 114 -31.97 -15.74 6.05
C HIS A 114 -31.53 -14.27 6.17
N PHE A 115 -30.55 -13.78 5.40
CA PHE A 115 -30.27 -12.33 5.39
C PHE A 115 -31.50 -11.56 4.86
N GLY A 116 -31.98 -11.93 3.67
CA GLY A 116 -33.13 -11.33 3.00
C GLY A 116 -32.97 -9.86 2.57
N LYS A 117 -31.79 -9.27 2.72
CA LYS A 117 -31.47 -7.87 2.43
C LYS A 117 -30.41 -7.79 1.32
N GLN A 118 -30.53 -6.83 0.41
CA GLN A 118 -29.48 -6.53 -0.57
C GLN A 118 -28.26 -5.86 0.10
N GLY A 119 -27.10 -5.91 -0.54
CA GLY A 119 -25.93 -5.15 -0.13
C GLY A 119 -24.90 -5.03 -1.25
N PHE A 120 -23.79 -4.35 -0.99
CA PHE A 120 -22.70 -4.16 -1.96
C PHE A 120 -21.86 -5.43 -2.18
N SER A 121 -22.13 -6.49 -1.41
CA SER A 121 -21.39 -7.76 -1.42
C SER A 121 -22.28 -9.00 -1.52
N HIS A 122 -23.59 -8.83 -1.71
CA HIS A 122 -24.56 -9.93 -1.75
C HIS A 122 -25.79 -9.54 -2.56
N ASN A 123 -26.18 -10.41 -3.49
CA ASN A 123 -27.43 -10.31 -4.22
C ASN A 123 -28.50 -11.20 -3.56
N SER A 124 -29.39 -10.62 -2.77
CA SER A 124 -30.48 -11.32 -2.11
C SER A 124 -31.42 -11.95 -3.14
N SER A 125 -31.78 -13.21 -2.92
CA SER A 125 -32.78 -13.93 -3.71
C SER A 125 -34.23 -13.58 -3.34
N GLY A 126 -34.43 -12.91 -2.19
CA GLY A 126 -35.74 -12.67 -1.59
C GLY A 126 -36.43 -13.90 -0.99
N LYS A 127 -35.81 -15.09 -1.01
CA LYS A 127 -36.32 -16.30 -0.37
C LYS A 127 -35.21 -17.07 0.36
N GLY A 128 -35.45 -17.37 1.62
CA GLY A 128 -34.60 -18.32 2.36
C GLY A 128 -34.77 -19.73 1.79
N GLY A 129 -33.70 -20.51 1.81
CA GLY A 129 -33.70 -21.87 1.28
C GLY A 129 -32.55 -22.69 1.79
N LEU A 130 -32.77 -24.00 1.90
CA LEU A 130 -31.75 -25.03 2.09
C LEU A 130 -31.88 -26.09 1.00
N LEU A 131 -30.76 -26.49 0.42
CA LEU A 131 -30.61 -27.64 -0.45
C LEU A 131 -29.50 -28.53 0.13
N PHE A 132 -29.76 -29.83 0.26
CA PHE A 132 -28.83 -30.80 0.82
C PHE A 132 -28.88 -32.10 0.00
N GLN A 133 -27.76 -32.55 -0.54
CA GLN A 133 -27.63 -33.87 -1.16
C GLN A 133 -26.35 -34.54 -0.66
N SER A 134 -26.47 -35.63 0.09
CA SER A 134 -25.35 -36.48 0.52
C SER A 134 -25.38 -37.83 -0.18
N ASP A 135 -24.31 -38.14 -0.93
CA ASP A 135 -24.05 -39.44 -1.54
C ASP A 135 -23.15 -40.25 -0.59
N ILE A 136 -23.77 -41.11 0.24
CA ILE A 136 -23.13 -41.84 1.33
C ILE A 136 -22.79 -43.27 0.88
N GLN A 137 -21.50 -43.60 0.81
CA GLN A 137 -21.01 -44.92 0.44
C GLN A 137 -20.73 -45.80 1.67
N VAL A 138 -21.45 -46.92 1.77
CA VAL A 138 -21.24 -47.98 2.76
C VAL A 138 -20.92 -49.28 2.00
N GLY A 139 -19.64 -49.66 1.96
CA GLY A 139 -19.17 -50.76 1.12
C GLY A 139 -19.39 -50.48 -0.36
N SER A 140 -20.11 -51.37 -1.05
CA SER A 140 -20.52 -51.21 -2.45
C SER A 140 -21.85 -50.46 -2.63
N THR A 141 -22.52 -50.07 -1.55
CA THR A 141 -23.86 -49.46 -1.60
C THR A 141 -23.78 -47.96 -1.39
N THR A 142 -24.40 -47.18 -2.30
CA THR A 142 -24.60 -45.74 -2.13
C THR A 142 -26.01 -45.47 -1.61
N THR A 143 -26.12 -44.92 -0.41
CA THR A 143 -27.36 -44.38 0.17
C THR A 143 -27.38 -42.87 -0.04
N ARG A 144 -28.51 -42.31 -0.49
CA ARG A 144 -28.64 -40.86 -0.69
C ARG A 144 -29.53 -40.24 0.39
N VAL A 145 -29.05 -39.16 1.00
CA VAL A 145 -29.84 -38.30 1.90
C VAL A 145 -30.12 -36.99 1.17
N LEU A 146 -31.41 -36.68 0.98
CA LEU A 146 -31.91 -35.53 0.22
C LEU A 146 -32.59 -34.54 1.14
N SER A 147 -32.53 -33.24 0.82
CA SER A 147 -33.49 -32.25 1.30
C SER A 147 -34.84 -32.48 0.63
N ASP A 148 -35.80 -32.88 1.45
CA ASP A 148 -37.15 -33.29 1.09
C ASP A 148 -38.11 -33.13 2.30
N ALA A 149 -39.36 -33.55 2.16
CA ALA A 149 -40.36 -33.52 3.23
C ALA A 149 -40.07 -34.48 4.42
N GLY A 150 -39.03 -35.31 4.34
CA GLY A 150 -38.53 -36.12 5.44
C GLY A 150 -37.59 -35.37 6.39
N TRP A 151 -37.15 -34.17 6.03
CA TRP A 151 -36.55 -33.24 6.98
C TRP A 151 -37.61 -32.65 7.90
N LYS A 152 -37.16 -32.11 9.03
CA LYS A 152 -37.96 -31.27 9.92
C LYS A 152 -37.32 -29.90 10.04
N HIS A 153 -38.15 -28.90 10.32
CA HIS A 153 -37.67 -27.54 10.54
C HIS A 153 -38.46 -26.82 11.64
N THR A 154 -37.85 -25.77 12.17
CA THR A 154 -38.55 -24.70 12.88
C THR A 154 -37.85 -23.37 12.61
N VAL A 155 -38.60 -22.27 12.57
CA VAL A 155 -38.01 -20.95 12.76
C VAL A 155 -37.45 -20.91 14.19
N HIS A 156 -36.20 -20.51 14.36
CA HIS A 156 -35.52 -20.60 15.65
C HIS A 156 -36.04 -19.50 16.60
N PRO A 157 -36.80 -19.82 17.66
CA PRO A 157 -37.56 -18.84 18.45
C PRO A 157 -36.65 -17.91 19.27
N GLY A 158 -35.40 -18.30 19.48
CA GLY A 158 -34.38 -17.43 20.07
C GLY A 158 -34.01 -16.22 19.22
N TYR A 159 -33.99 -16.32 17.87
CA TYR A 159 -33.51 -15.21 17.03
C TYR A 159 -34.69 -14.31 16.61
N SER A 160 -34.61 -13.02 16.94
CA SER A 160 -35.58 -12.03 16.45
C SER A 160 -35.20 -11.53 15.06
N ASN A 161 -36.18 -11.51 14.14
CA ASN A 161 -36.04 -10.84 12.85
C ASN A 161 -36.13 -9.30 12.96
N ASN A 162 -36.72 -8.78 14.05
CA ASN A 162 -36.81 -7.36 14.35
C ASN A 162 -35.83 -7.01 15.48
N THR A 163 -34.74 -6.33 15.15
CA THR A 163 -33.76 -5.82 16.12
C THR A 163 -34.05 -4.37 16.46
N SER A 164 -34.16 -4.05 17.75
CA SER A 164 -34.44 -2.68 18.22
C SER A 164 -33.23 -1.74 18.07
N GLY A 165 -33.51 -0.42 18.07
CA GLY A 165 -32.50 0.64 18.03
C GLY A 165 -31.87 0.85 16.65
N THR A 166 -30.62 1.28 16.63
CA THR A 166 -29.85 1.56 15.40
C THR A 166 -29.64 0.29 14.58
N GLN A 167 -29.91 0.37 13.28
CA GLN A 167 -29.68 -0.70 12.31
C GLN A 167 -28.31 -0.56 11.64
N ALA A 168 -27.74 -1.69 11.19
CA ALA A 168 -26.57 -1.68 10.33
C ALA A 168 -26.88 -0.98 9.00
N ASN A 169 -25.89 -0.30 8.43
CA ASN A 169 -26.02 0.50 7.21
C ASN A 169 -26.57 -0.30 6.01
N PHE A 170 -27.04 0.40 4.97
CA PHE A 170 -27.71 -0.25 3.83
C PHE A 170 -26.77 -1.04 2.89
N ARG A 171 -25.46 -0.79 2.92
CA ARG A 171 -24.45 -1.46 2.08
C ARG A 171 -24.17 -2.88 2.58
N LEU A 172 -24.33 -3.10 3.89
CA LEU A 172 -24.22 -4.42 4.51
C LEU A 172 -25.50 -5.27 4.31
N PRO A 173 -25.42 -6.45 3.68
CA PRO A 173 -26.56 -7.38 3.62
C PRO A 173 -26.87 -8.04 4.96
N GLU A 174 -25.90 -8.13 5.87
CA GLU A 174 -26.08 -8.65 7.22
C GLU A 174 -26.99 -7.72 8.06
N SER A 175 -27.77 -8.31 8.95
CA SER A 175 -28.57 -7.59 9.96
C SER A 175 -27.95 -7.73 11.34
N ASN A 176 -28.37 -6.87 12.28
CA ASN A 176 -28.05 -7.07 13.69
C ASN A 176 -28.61 -8.40 14.20
N ILE A 177 -27.92 -9.02 15.15
CA ILE A 177 -28.37 -10.25 15.81
C ILE A 177 -29.02 -9.89 17.15
N SER A 178 -30.20 -10.45 17.43
CA SER A 178 -30.81 -10.41 18.76
C SER A 178 -31.29 -11.80 19.13
N TYR A 179 -30.69 -12.36 20.18
CA TYR A 179 -30.96 -13.71 20.67
C TYR A 179 -31.60 -13.68 22.06
N ASP A 180 -32.81 -14.22 22.19
CA ASP A 180 -33.49 -14.42 23.48
C ASP A 180 -33.37 -15.87 23.94
N ALA A 181 -32.51 -16.10 24.92
CA ALA A 181 -32.26 -17.44 25.44
C ALA A 181 -33.48 -18.05 26.15
N ARG A 182 -34.41 -17.21 26.65
CA ARG A 182 -35.66 -17.68 27.27
C ARG A 182 -36.56 -18.35 26.23
N SER A 183 -36.67 -17.72 25.05
CA SER A 183 -37.38 -18.28 23.90
C SER A 183 -36.64 -19.48 23.30
N ALA A 184 -35.30 -19.46 23.31
CA ALA A 184 -34.48 -20.54 22.81
C ALA A 184 -34.47 -21.81 23.68
N ALA A 185 -34.88 -21.73 24.95
CA ALA A 185 -34.86 -22.88 25.88
C ALA A 185 -35.70 -24.08 25.40
N ALA A 186 -36.73 -23.86 24.58
CA ALA A 186 -37.49 -24.93 23.92
C ALA A 186 -36.70 -25.71 22.85
N MET A 187 -35.49 -25.24 22.52
CA MET A 187 -34.53 -25.82 21.58
C MET A 187 -33.16 -26.08 22.22
N THR A 188 -33.07 -26.21 23.54
CA THR A 188 -31.82 -26.63 24.19
C THR A 188 -31.32 -27.96 23.57
N ASP A 189 -30.05 -27.99 23.19
CA ASP A 189 -29.38 -29.11 22.54
C ASP A 189 -30.07 -29.65 21.27
N TRP A 190 -30.82 -28.81 20.53
CA TRP A 190 -31.53 -29.20 19.31
C TRP A 190 -30.63 -29.79 18.21
N GLN A 191 -29.32 -29.57 18.25
CA GLN A 191 -28.34 -30.14 17.32
C GLN A 191 -27.95 -31.59 17.65
N SER A 192 -28.26 -32.08 18.85
CA SER A 192 -27.83 -33.39 19.35
C SER A 192 -28.67 -34.56 18.79
N PRO A 193 -28.15 -35.81 18.79
CA PRO A 193 -28.90 -36.97 18.28
C PRO A 193 -30.19 -37.26 19.05
N GLY A 194 -30.17 -37.08 20.38
CA GLY A 194 -31.28 -37.43 21.28
C GLY A 194 -32.40 -36.38 21.40
N PHE A 195 -32.35 -35.29 20.64
CA PHE A 195 -33.36 -34.23 20.72
C PHE A 195 -34.71 -34.66 20.13
N ASP A 196 -35.80 -34.39 20.85
CA ASP A 196 -37.18 -34.71 20.44
C ASP A 196 -37.77 -33.65 19.50
N ASP A 197 -37.56 -33.85 18.20
CA ASP A 197 -38.12 -33.01 17.15
C ASP A 197 -39.56 -33.42 16.72
N ARG A 198 -40.32 -34.19 17.51
CA ARG A 198 -41.71 -34.56 17.15
C ARG A 198 -42.66 -33.37 16.99
N ALA A 199 -42.38 -32.25 17.65
CA ALA A 199 -43.16 -31.02 17.52
C ALA A 199 -42.78 -30.17 16.29
N TRP A 200 -41.74 -30.52 15.53
CA TRP A 200 -41.27 -29.77 14.37
C TRP A 200 -41.99 -30.20 13.09
N SER A 201 -42.31 -29.22 12.25
CA SER A 201 -43.01 -29.45 10.98
C SER A 201 -42.07 -29.91 9.88
N ALA A 202 -42.58 -30.68 8.93
CA ALA A 202 -41.92 -30.85 7.63
C ALA A 202 -41.76 -29.47 6.94
N PRO A 203 -40.66 -29.22 6.22
CA PRO A 203 -40.45 -27.96 5.50
C PRO A 203 -41.28 -27.91 4.21
N THR A 204 -41.50 -26.69 3.71
CA THR A 204 -42.10 -26.45 2.41
C THR A 204 -41.11 -26.78 1.29
N ASP A 205 -41.56 -27.55 0.30
CA ASP A 205 -40.87 -27.81 -0.96
C ASP A 205 -41.00 -26.59 -1.89
N TYR A 206 -39.87 -25.98 -2.24
CA TYR A 206 -39.77 -24.84 -3.17
C TYR A 206 -39.23 -25.23 -4.56
N GLY A 207 -39.10 -26.54 -4.85
CA GLY A 207 -38.73 -27.07 -6.16
C GLY A 207 -37.31 -27.64 -6.25
N ALA A 208 -37.02 -28.26 -7.40
CA ALA A 208 -35.72 -28.83 -7.69
C ALA A 208 -34.65 -27.75 -7.98
N VAL A 209 -33.40 -28.19 -8.16
CA VAL A 209 -32.33 -27.34 -8.71
C VAL A 209 -32.75 -26.77 -10.08
N GLY A 210 -32.42 -25.50 -10.34
CA GLY A 210 -32.96 -24.73 -11.46
C GLY A 210 -34.20 -23.91 -11.11
N ALA A 211 -34.86 -24.15 -9.97
CA ALA A 211 -35.99 -23.32 -9.53
C ALA A 211 -35.57 -21.90 -9.16
N ALA A 212 -36.29 -20.90 -9.67
CA ALA A 212 -36.13 -19.51 -9.26
C ALA A 212 -36.60 -19.31 -7.80
N PRO A 213 -35.87 -18.53 -6.98
CA PRO A 213 -34.83 -17.56 -7.36
C PRO A 213 -33.38 -18.07 -7.33
N TRP A 214 -33.14 -19.34 -6.99
CA TRP A 214 -31.78 -19.86 -6.82
C TRP A 214 -31.13 -20.29 -8.14
N ASN A 215 -31.93 -20.69 -9.13
CA ASN A 215 -31.55 -21.02 -10.51
C ASN A 215 -30.43 -22.07 -10.58
N ASN A 216 -29.35 -21.85 -11.35
CA ASN A 216 -28.26 -22.81 -11.45
C ASN A 216 -27.37 -22.75 -10.20
N LEU A 217 -26.62 -23.82 -9.97
CA LEU A 217 -25.69 -23.94 -8.85
C LEU A 217 -24.26 -23.93 -9.33
N VAL A 218 -23.45 -23.06 -8.74
CA VAL A 218 -22.01 -22.93 -8.99
C VAL A 218 -21.28 -23.47 -7.77
N GLU A 219 -20.35 -24.40 -7.99
CA GLU A 219 -19.53 -24.96 -6.91
C GLU A 219 -18.68 -23.86 -6.26
N ARG A 220 -18.52 -23.91 -4.93
CA ARG A 220 -17.72 -22.96 -4.16
C ARG A 220 -16.28 -22.90 -4.72
N PRO A 221 -15.86 -21.80 -5.36
CA PRO A 221 -14.57 -21.75 -6.05
C PRO A 221 -13.39 -21.36 -5.14
N ILE A 222 -13.59 -21.30 -3.83
CA ILE A 222 -12.59 -20.95 -2.81
C ILE A 222 -12.69 -21.91 -1.62
N PRO A 223 -11.63 -22.08 -0.80
CA PRO A 223 -11.68 -22.91 0.39
C PRO A 223 -12.83 -22.57 1.34
N GLN A 224 -13.21 -23.51 2.21
CA GLN A 224 -14.03 -23.20 3.37
C GLN A 224 -13.30 -22.18 4.26
N PHE A 225 -14.07 -21.39 5.01
CA PHE A 225 -13.47 -20.35 5.86
C PHE A 225 -12.69 -20.97 7.04
N ARG A 226 -11.63 -20.28 7.45
CA ARG A 226 -10.81 -20.66 8.60
C ARG A 226 -11.41 -20.11 9.88
N TYR A 227 -11.42 -20.95 10.92
CA TYR A 227 -11.83 -20.57 12.27
C TYR A 227 -10.83 -21.11 13.29
N SER A 228 -10.62 -20.35 14.35
CA SER A 228 -9.88 -20.80 15.53
C SER A 228 -10.79 -21.49 16.56
N GLY A 229 -10.20 -22.02 17.63
CA GLY A 229 -10.93 -22.24 18.88
C GLY A 229 -11.25 -20.90 19.58
N LEU A 230 -11.98 -20.95 20.70
CA LEU A 230 -12.19 -19.76 21.53
C LEU A 230 -10.84 -19.30 22.12
N LYS A 231 -10.48 -18.03 21.86
CA LYS A 231 -9.26 -17.36 22.32
C LYS A 231 -9.58 -16.35 23.43
N THR A 232 -8.64 -16.17 24.36
CA THR A 232 -8.68 -15.13 25.39
C THR A 232 -8.21 -13.78 24.83
N TYR A 233 -8.82 -12.69 25.30
CA TYR A 233 -8.37 -11.33 25.00
C TYR A 233 -6.98 -11.03 25.58
N THR A 234 -6.24 -10.10 24.97
CA THR A 234 -4.90 -9.74 25.45
C THR A 234 -4.92 -9.06 26.82
N ASN A 235 -6.02 -8.36 27.14
CA ASN A 235 -6.27 -7.71 28.42
C ASN A 235 -7.15 -8.53 29.37
N ALA A 236 -7.29 -9.86 29.17
CA ALA A 236 -8.21 -10.71 29.93
C ALA A 236 -8.04 -10.60 31.46
N ALA A 237 -6.81 -10.43 31.95
CA ALA A 237 -6.51 -10.28 33.37
C ALA A 237 -7.01 -8.96 34.01
N SER A 238 -7.37 -7.96 33.20
CA SER A 238 -7.92 -6.66 33.65
C SER A 238 -9.41 -6.47 33.32
N LEU A 239 -10.07 -7.48 32.74
CA LEU A 239 -11.51 -7.43 32.52
C LEU A 239 -12.25 -7.57 33.86
N PRO A 240 -13.35 -6.82 34.10
CA PRO A 240 -14.08 -6.88 35.36
C PRO A 240 -14.84 -8.22 35.49
N ALA A 241 -14.91 -8.73 36.72
CA ALA A 241 -15.69 -9.93 37.05
C ALA A 241 -17.21 -9.67 37.17
N SER A 242 -17.67 -8.43 36.95
CA SER A 242 -19.08 -8.04 37.00
C SER A 242 -19.42 -6.99 35.95
N GLY A 243 -20.68 -6.99 35.52
CA GLY A 243 -21.21 -6.03 34.56
C GLY A 243 -21.14 -4.58 35.06
N GLN A 244 -20.90 -3.66 34.13
CA GLN A 244 -20.65 -2.23 34.38
C GLN A 244 -21.84 -1.33 34.00
N GLY A 245 -23.04 -1.91 33.82
CA GLY A 245 -24.24 -1.17 33.46
C GLY A 245 -24.22 -0.72 32.00
N SER A 246 -24.36 0.58 31.78
CA SER A 246 -24.27 1.20 30.44
C SER A 246 -22.83 1.44 29.97
N THR A 247 -21.84 1.37 30.85
CA THR A 247 -20.43 1.53 30.51
C THR A 247 -19.92 0.29 29.77
N ALA A 248 -19.42 0.47 28.55
CA ALA A 248 -18.88 -0.62 27.75
C ALA A 248 -17.55 -1.13 28.31
N ILE A 249 -17.45 -2.45 28.48
CA ILE A 249 -16.24 -3.18 28.81
C ILE A 249 -15.49 -3.43 27.50
N SER A 250 -14.26 -2.91 27.37
CA SER A 250 -13.44 -3.09 26.16
C SER A 250 -12.48 -4.27 26.32
N ALA A 251 -12.66 -5.30 25.50
CA ALA A 251 -11.86 -6.51 25.48
C ALA A 251 -10.94 -6.52 24.26
N THR A 252 -9.63 -6.38 24.49
CA THR A 252 -8.63 -6.05 23.47
C THR A 252 -8.21 -7.29 22.67
N LEU A 253 -8.23 -7.16 21.34
CA LEU A 253 -7.73 -8.16 20.40
C LEU A 253 -6.23 -7.93 20.14
N PRO A 254 -5.46 -8.96 19.75
CA PRO A 254 -4.02 -8.82 19.49
C PRO A 254 -3.68 -8.05 18.19
N SER A 255 -4.67 -7.71 17.38
CA SER A 255 -4.57 -6.96 16.12
C SER A 255 -5.99 -6.56 15.69
N ASN A 256 -6.15 -5.83 14.58
CA ASN A 256 -7.44 -5.87 13.87
C ASN A 256 -7.70 -7.31 13.37
N LEU A 257 -8.86 -7.88 13.70
CA LEU A 257 -9.27 -9.24 13.31
C LEU A 257 -10.75 -9.28 12.88
N GLN A 258 -11.15 -10.28 12.08
CA GLN A 258 -12.56 -10.66 11.90
C GLN A 258 -12.94 -11.69 13.00
N VAL A 259 -13.91 -11.38 13.85
CA VAL A 259 -14.22 -12.18 15.07
C VAL A 259 -15.71 -12.45 15.28
N THR A 260 -16.00 -13.54 15.99
CA THR A 260 -17.29 -13.79 16.67
C THR A 260 -17.08 -13.72 18.18
N PRO A 261 -17.88 -12.95 18.95
CA PRO A 261 -17.72 -12.82 20.39
C PRO A 261 -18.44 -13.93 21.16
N TYR A 262 -17.84 -14.35 22.27
CA TYR A 262 -18.37 -15.33 23.23
C TYR A 262 -18.46 -14.71 24.62
N LEU A 263 -19.51 -15.08 25.35
CA LEU A 263 -19.68 -14.77 26.77
C LEU A 263 -20.06 -16.02 27.57
N LYS A 264 -19.62 -16.05 28.83
CA LYS A 264 -20.15 -16.91 29.89
C LYS A 264 -20.44 -16.06 31.11
N VAL A 265 -21.67 -16.13 31.61
CA VAL A 265 -22.16 -15.26 32.68
C VAL A 265 -23.05 -16.02 33.66
N ASP A 266 -23.11 -15.55 34.89
CA ASP A 266 -24.23 -15.81 35.80
C ASP A 266 -25.09 -14.53 35.87
N ALA A 267 -26.35 -14.61 35.47
CA ALA A 267 -27.18 -13.43 35.20
C ALA A 267 -28.65 -13.67 35.60
N PRO A 268 -29.39 -12.64 36.03
CA PRO A 268 -30.84 -12.75 36.19
C PRO A 268 -31.53 -12.93 34.83
N ALA A 269 -32.67 -13.62 34.83
CA ALA A 269 -33.48 -13.84 33.63
C ALA A 269 -33.95 -12.49 33.05
N GLY A 270 -33.83 -12.33 31.73
CA GLY A 270 -34.15 -11.09 31.02
C GLY A 270 -33.04 -10.03 31.01
N ALA A 271 -31.88 -10.26 31.64
CA ALA A 271 -30.74 -9.35 31.51
C ALA A 271 -30.28 -9.27 30.04
N VAL A 272 -30.09 -8.04 29.54
CA VAL A 272 -29.73 -7.78 28.13
C VAL A 272 -28.26 -7.40 28.05
N ILE A 273 -27.48 -8.19 27.30
CA ILE A 273 -26.06 -7.94 27.03
C ILE A 273 -25.89 -7.51 25.57
N GLY A 274 -25.22 -6.38 25.36
CA GLY A 274 -24.80 -5.90 24.04
C GLY A 274 -23.37 -6.34 23.73
N MET A 275 -23.10 -6.69 22.47
CA MET A 275 -21.77 -7.05 21.94
C MET A 275 -21.57 -6.40 20.57
N GLN A 276 -20.49 -5.66 20.43
CA GLN A 276 -20.10 -5.00 19.18
C GLN A 276 -18.58 -4.82 19.15
N THR A 277 -17.97 -4.52 18.01
CA THR A 277 -16.54 -4.14 17.99
C THR A 277 -16.34 -2.66 18.28
N ASP A 278 -15.09 -2.26 18.46
CA ASP A 278 -14.67 -0.87 18.47
C ASP A 278 -14.89 -0.13 17.15
N HIS A 279 -15.02 -0.87 16.04
CA HIS A 279 -15.39 -0.38 14.72
C HIS A 279 -16.90 -0.49 14.44
N TYR A 280 -17.75 -0.67 15.45
CA TYR A 280 -19.21 -0.66 15.23
C TYR A 280 -19.70 0.68 14.67
N ASP A 281 -19.06 1.76 15.10
CA ASP A 281 -19.35 3.15 14.78
C ASP A 281 -18.17 3.84 14.06
N ASP A 282 -17.36 3.09 13.31
CA ASP A 282 -16.20 3.64 12.56
C ASP A 282 -16.59 4.61 11.43
N GLY A 283 -17.82 4.52 10.92
CA GLY A 283 -18.38 5.52 10.03
C GLY A 283 -18.86 6.80 10.74
N ALA A 284 -19.03 6.77 12.07
CA ALA A 284 -19.51 7.92 12.82
C ALA A 284 -18.40 8.97 12.99
N GLY A 285 -18.64 10.17 12.45
CA GLY A 285 -17.66 11.27 12.48
C GLY A 285 -16.71 11.30 11.29
N LEU A 286 -16.84 10.38 10.33
CA LEU A 286 -16.14 10.50 9.06
C LEU A 286 -16.67 11.67 8.23
N THR A 287 -15.78 12.39 7.54
CA THR A 287 -16.14 13.49 6.66
C THR A 287 -17.00 13.01 5.48
N GLY A 288 -18.11 13.68 5.20
CA GLY A 288 -18.88 13.48 3.96
C GLY A 288 -19.72 12.19 3.86
N ILE A 289 -19.82 11.37 4.90
CA ILE A 289 -20.60 10.12 4.82
C ILE A 289 -22.12 10.35 4.67
N GLU A 290 -22.75 9.48 3.89
CA GLU A 290 -24.20 9.49 3.66
C GLU A 290 -24.99 9.25 4.97
N PRO A 291 -26.11 9.95 5.21
CA PRO A 291 -26.96 9.73 6.38
C PRO A 291 -27.37 8.26 6.54
N GLY A 292 -27.18 7.72 7.76
CA GLY A 292 -27.50 6.32 8.07
C GLY A 292 -26.41 5.30 7.71
N THR A 293 -25.22 5.74 7.27
CA THR A 293 -24.10 4.84 6.95
C THR A 293 -23.05 4.66 8.05
N ALA A 294 -23.23 5.35 9.18
CA ALA A 294 -22.27 5.40 10.29
C ALA A 294 -22.09 4.10 11.11
N TYR A 295 -22.97 3.11 10.96
CA TYR A 295 -23.04 1.96 11.88
C TYR A 295 -23.01 0.61 11.17
N ASN A 296 -22.31 -0.34 11.78
CA ASN A 296 -22.11 -1.70 11.31
C ASN A 296 -22.97 -2.71 12.09
N VAL A 297 -22.66 -4.01 11.97
CA VAL A 297 -23.39 -5.08 12.67
C VAL A 297 -23.03 -5.11 14.16
N ARG A 298 -24.05 -5.29 15.02
CA ARG A 298 -23.92 -5.63 16.43
C ARG A 298 -24.78 -6.84 16.82
N SER A 299 -24.53 -7.38 18.00
CA SER A 299 -25.25 -8.51 18.58
C SER A 299 -25.83 -8.18 19.97
N THR A 300 -26.99 -8.73 20.27
CA THR A 300 -27.67 -8.62 21.56
C THR A 300 -28.03 -10.01 22.07
N TYR A 301 -27.79 -10.29 23.36
CA TYR A 301 -28.16 -11.53 24.03
C TYR A 301 -29.06 -11.23 25.24
N ILE A 302 -30.18 -11.92 25.37
CA ILE A 302 -31.12 -11.80 26.48
C ILE A 302 -31.07 -13.09 27.31
N CYS A 303 -30.72 -12.96 28.58
CA CYS A 303 -30.37 -14.07 29.45
C CYS A 303 -31.58 -14.92 29.89
N THR A 304 -31.42 -16.23 30.00
CA THR A 304 -32.45 -17.14 30.52
C THR A 304 -32.52 -17.19 32.06
N GLY A 305 -31.41 -16.88 32.72
CA GLY A 305 -31.26 -16.92 34.18
C GLY A 305 -30.19 -17.94 34.60
N GLY A 306 -29.41 -17.61 35.63
CA GLY A 306 -28.33 -18.46 36.14
C GLY A 306 -27.08 -18.46 35.25
N VAL A 307 -26.23 -19.47 35.44
CA VAL A 307 -25.01 -19.71 34.64
C VAL A 307 -25.37 -20.15 33.23
N GLN A 308 -24.88 -19.42 32.24
CA GLN A 308 -25.15 -19.65 30.81
C GLN A 308 -24.01 -19.14 29.92
N GLU A 309 -23.98 -19.58 28.66
CA GLU A 309 -23.00 -19.18 27.67
C GLU A 309 -23.61 -18.97 26.28
N PHE A 310 -22.99 -18.11 25.47
CA PHE A 310 -23.44 -17.77 24.12
C PHE A 310 -22.27 -17.30 23.26
N GLU A 311 -22.24 -17.73 21.99
CA GLU A 311 -21.37 -17.20 20.94
C GLU A 311 -22.24 -16.54 19.86
N SER A 312 -22.00 -15.27 19.54
CA SER A 312 -22.73 -14.63 18.45
C SER A 312 -22.12 -15.02 17.11
N LEU A 313 -22.90 -15.72 16.30
CA LEU A 313 -22.44 -16.31 15.03
C LEU A 313 -22.24 -15.28 13.90
N GLY A 314 -22.71 -14.04 14.07
CA GLY A 314 -22.48 -12.94 13.13
C GLY A 314 -21.11 -12.31 13.34
N TRP A 315 -20.25 -12.39 12.33
CA TRP A 315 -18.88 -11.87 12.42
C TRP A 315 -18.80 -10.34 12.32
N MET A 316 -17.91 -9.77 13.12
CA MET A 316 -17.58 -8.34 13.18
C MET A 316 -16.08 -8.15 12.99
N SER A 317 -15.62 -6.94 12.69
CA SER A 317 -14.20 -6.61 12.54
C SER A 317 -13.80 -5.49 13.49
N GLY A 318 -12.58 -5.52 14.02
CA GLY A 318 -12.01 -4.41 14.81
C GLY A 318 -10.79 -4.81 15.64
N THR A 319 -10.31 -3.91 16.52
CA THR A 319 -9.19 -4.14 17.45
C THR A 319 -9.63 -4.44 18.89
N ALA A 320 -10.92 -4.26 19.21
CA ALA A 320 -11.50 -4.67 20.48
C ALA A 320 -12.97 -5.09 20.33
N VAL A 321 -13.46 -5.91 21.26
CA VAL A 321 -14.89 -6.17 21.43
C VAL A 321 -15.39 -5.37 22.63
N ARG A 322 -16.38 -4.51 22.39
CA ARG A 322 -17.09 -3.72 23.40
C ARG A 322 -18.33 -4.50 23.88
N TYR A 323 -18.36 -4.86 25.15
CA TYR A 323 -19.48 -5.53 25.82
C TYR A 323 -20.24 -4.55 26.73
N THR A 324 -21.55 -4.41 26.55
CA THR A 324 -22.41 -3.66 27.49
C THR A 324 -23.17 -4.66 28.34
N ILE A 325 -22.74 -4.84 29.59
CA ILE A 325 -23.24 -5.88 30.51
C ILE A 325 -23.87 -5.21 31.74
N PRO A 326 -25.17 -5.46 32.06
CA PRO A 326 -25.86 -4.85 33.19
C PRO A 326 -25.16 -5.08 34.54
N ALA A 327 -25.21 -4.08 35.42
CA ALA A 327 -24.77 -4.23 36.81
C ALA A 327 -25.57 -5.35 37.50
N GLY A 328 -24.89 -6.20 38.27
CA GLY A 328 -25.48 -7.39 38.90
C GLY A 328 -25.40 -8.68 38.06
N VAL A 329 -24.86 -8.64 36.84
CA VAL A 329 -24.40 -9.83 36.12
C VAL A 329 -22.97 -10.16 36.55
N THR A 330 -22.71 -11.42 36.90
CA THR A 330 -21.34 -11.93 37.12
C THR A 330 -20.76 -12.42 35.79
N ILE A 331 -19.55 -11.95 35.48
CA ILE A 331 -18.82 -12.33 34.27
C ILE A 331 -17.90 -13.49 34.63
N LEU A 332 -18.12 -14.64 34.02
CA LEU A 332 -17.35 -15.86 34.26
C LEU A 332 -16.26 -16.06 33.20
N ASP A 333 -16.55 -15.67 31.96
CA ASP A 333 -15.60 -15.73 30.85
C ASP A 333 -16.02 -14.77 29.73
N LEU A 334 -15.06 -14.13 29.08
CA LEU A 334 -15.25 -13.36 27.84
C LEU A 334 -14.15 -13.79 26.87
N LYS A 335 -14.55 -14.29 25.70
CA LYS A 335 -13.64 -14.81 24.67
C LYS A 335 -14.10 -14.37 23.29
N TYR A 336 -13.27 -14.62 22.29
CA TYR A 336 -13.61 -14.46 20.89
C TYR A 336 -13.14 -15.66 20.09
N ARG A 337 -13.72 -15.87 18.92
CA ARG A 337 -13.17 -16.74 17.88
C ARG A 337 -12.75 -15.89 16.70
N GLU A 338 -11.47 -15.99 16.34
CA GLU A 338 -10.96 -15.43 15.08
C GLU A 338 -11.45 -16.28 13.90
N SER A 339 -11.89 -15.59 12.85
CA SER A 339 -12.39 -16.12 11.58
C SER A 339 -11.70 -15.45 10.40
N GLY A 340 -11.76 -16.04 9.20
CA GLY A 340 -11.26 -15.39 7.99
C GLY A 340 -11.21 -16.32 6.78
N TYR A 341 -10.60 -15.85 5.69
CA TYR A 341 -10.24 -16.70 4.56
C TYR A 341 -9.19 -17.75 4.97
N ASP A 342 -9.32 -19.00 4.50
CA ASP A 342 -8.33 -20.04 4.81
C ASP A 342 -7.07 -19.91 3.95
N THR A 343 -6.15 -19.10 4.45
CA THR A 343 -4.79 -18.93 3.94
C THR A 343 -3.85 -18.63 5.10
N ASP A 344 -2.56 -18.91 4.93
CA ASP A 344 -1.49 -18.59 5.86
C ASP A 344 -0.62 -17.44 5.34
N PHE A 345 -0.03 -16.68 6.26
CA PHE A 345 1.01 -15.68 5.97
C PHE A 345 2.32 -16.40 5.64
N ALA A 346 2.48 -16.80 4.38
CA ALA A 346 3.68 -17.49 3.89
C ALA A 346 4.76 -16.52 3.41
N GLY A 347 4.38 -15.31 3.03
CA GLY A 347 5.29 -14.25 2.63
C GLY A 347 5.81 -13.43 3.82
N SER A 348 6.98 -12.83 3.64
CA SER A 348 7.57 -11.93 4.64
C SER A 348 8.54 -10.93 4.03
N PHE A 349 8.71 -9.80 4.71
CA PHE A 349 9.76 -8.82 4.47
C PHE A 349 10.32 -8.34 5.81
N SER A 350 11.62 -8.08 5.83
CA SER A 350 12.34 -7.45 6.94
C SER A 350 13.59 -6.78 6.38
N SER A 351 14.08 -5.72 7.03
CA SER A 351 15.14 -4.89 6.48
C SER A 351 16.06 -4.29 7.54
N SER A 352 16.87 -3.30 7.15
CA SER A 352 17.60 -2.44 8.06
C SER A 352 16.79 -1.22 8.56
N ASP A 353 15.54 -1.03 8.10
CA ASP A 353 14.67 0.08 8.51
C ASP A 353 13.35 -0.44 9.13
N ALA A 354 13.23 -0.29 10.45
CA ALA A 354 12.06 -0.71 11.20
C ALA A 354 10.76 0.02 10.80
N PHE A 355 10.84 1.22 10.22
CA PHE A 355 9.66 1.92 9.69
C PHE A 355 9.05 1.16 8.51
N LEU A 356 9.88 0.73 7.55
CA LEU A 356 9.44 0.02 6.36
C LEU A 356 8.97 -1.41 6.70
N ASP A 357 9.62 -2.07 7.66
CA ASP A 357 9.17 -3.36 8.19
C ASP A 357 7.79 -3.25 8.84
N SER A 358 7.55 -2.20 9.66
CA SER A 358 6.24 -1.95 10.25
C SER A 358 5.18 -1.59 9.21
N LEU A 359 5.53 -0.81 8.19
CA LEU A 359 4.64 -0.43 7.10
C LEU A 359 4.19 -1.66 6.28
N TRP A 360 5.14 -2.53 5.92
CA TRP A 360 4.85 -3.81 5.26
C TRP A 360 3.95 -4.68 6.13
N GLY A 361 4.23 -4.78 7.43
CA GLY A 361 3.42 -5.55 8.39
C GLY A 361 1.98 -5.07 8.53
N LYS A 362 1.76 -3.74 8.59
CA LYS A 362 0.39 -3.16 8.63
C LYS A 362 -0.36 -3.41 7.32
N ALA A 363 0.28 -3.24 6.16
CA ALA A 363 -0.31 -3.57 4.85
C ALA A 363 -0.72 -5.05 4.76
N ALA A 364 0.16 -5.97 5.13
CA ALA A 364 -0.12 -7.41 5.13
C ALA A 364 -1.32 -7.76 6.03
N ARG A 365 -1.44 -7.10 7.19
CA ARG A 365 -2.58 -7.26 8.10
C ARG A 365 -3.87 -6.69 7.51
N THR A 366 -3.85 -5.47 6.96
CA THR A 366 -5.01 -4.87 6.27
C THR A 366 -5.53 -5.80 5.19
N MET A 367 -4.64 -6.29 4.34
CA MET A 367 -4.98 -7.18 3.23
C MET A 367 -5.67 -8.47 3.72
N TYR A 368 -5.15 -9.15 4.75
CA TYR A 368 -5.78 -10.37 5.29
C TYR A 368 -7.19 -10.12 5.85
N VAL A 369 -7.37 -9.02 6.60
CA VAL A 369 -8.67 -8.66 7.18
C VAL A 369 -9.67 -8.28 6.08
N ASN A 370 -9.20 -7.93 4.89
CA ASN A 370 -10.02 -7.65 3.70
C ASN A 370 -10.26 -8.86 2.78
N MET A 371 -10.04 -10.09 3.27
CA MET A 371 -10.37 -11.33 2.57
C MET A 371 -11.45 -12.13 3.34
N ARG A 372 -12.58 -12.46 2.69
CA ARG A 372 -13.56 -13.43 3.21
C ARG A 372 -14.32 -14.12 2.07
N ASP A 373 -15.60 -13.80 1.87
CA ASP A 373 -16.39 -14.31 0.73
C ASP A 373 -15.78 -13.87 -0.61
N ASN A 374 -15.30 -12.63 -0.65
CA ASN A 374 -14.63 -11.95 -1.77
C ASN A 374 -13.36 -11.25 -1.24
N TYR A 375 -12.63 -10.58 -2.11
CA TYR A 375 -11.86 -9.40 -1.70
C TYR A 375 -12.81 -8.28 -1.28
N MET A 376 -12.40 -7.44 -0.34
CA MET A 376 -13.17 -6.35 0.23
C MET A 376 -12.37 -5.05 0.22
N ASP A 377 -13.03 -3.92 0.05
CA ASP A 377 -12.51 -2.56 0.28
C ASP A 377 -12.10 -2.38 1.75
N CYS A 378 -13.08 -2.57 2.64
CA CYS A 378 -12.97 -2.51 4.09
C CYS A 378 -13.79 -3.66 4.72
N PRO A 379 -13.42 -4.15 5.92
CA PRO A 379 -14.10 -5.28 6.56
C PRO A 379 -15.36 -4.88 7.36
N THR A 380 -15.64 -3.57 7.44
CA THR A 380 -16.64 -2.96 8.31
C THR A 380 -17.79 -2.37 7.51
N ARG A 381 -17.60 -1.19 6.90
CA ARG A 381 -18.65 -0.34 6.30
C ARG A 381 -19.38 -1.00 5.13
N GLU A 382 -18.66 -1.63 4.18
CA GLU A 382 -19.24 -2.09 2.91
C GLU A 382 -19.01 -3.58 2.64
N ARG A 383 -17.81 -4.10 2.98
CA ARG A 383 -17.39 -5.48 2.71
C ARG A 383 -17.45 -5.83 1.22
N ALA A 384 -17.24 -4.83 0.36
CA ALA A 384 -17.59 -4.80 -1.05
C ALA A 384 -16.38 -5.08 -1.94
N GLN A 385 -16.59 -5.87 -2.99
CA GLN A 385 -15.54 -6.17 -3.98
C GLN A 385 -15.49 -5.03 -5.02
N TRP A 386 -14.96 -3.89 -4.59
CA TRP A 386 -14.58 -2.77 -5.46
C TRP A 386 -13.36 -3.17 -6.28
N TRP A 387 -13.38 -2.86 -7.57
CA TRP A 387 -12.45 -3.51 -8.50
C TRP A 387 -11.14 -2.77 -8.72
N GLY A 388 -11.08 -1.45 -8.46
CA GLY A 388 -9.81 -0.76 -8.24
C GLY A 388 -9.00 -1.42 -7.12
N ASP A 389 -9.62 -1.68 -5.98
CA ASP A 389 -9.01 -2.36 -4.83
C ASP A 389 -8.49 -3.76 -5.19
N VAL A 390 -9.30 -4.57 -5.90
CA VAL A 390 -8.90 -5.92 -6.34
C VAL A 390 -7.59 -5.91 -7.12
N VAL A 391 -7.30 -4.87 -7.92
CA VAL A 391 -6.03 -4.77 -8.67
C VAL A 391 -4.82 -4.68 -7.74
N ASN A 392 -4.91 -3.84 -6.70
CA ASN A 392 -3.85 -3.67 -5.69
C ASN A 392 -3.74 -4.94 -4.82
N GLN A 393 -4.89 -5.43 -4.33
CA GLN A 393 -5.02 -6.62 -3.48
C GLN A 393 -4.47 -7.89 -4.14
N LEU A 394 -4.67 -8.09 -5.45
CA LEU A 394 -4.05 -9.20 -6.18
C LEU A 394 -2.53 -9.16 -6.06
N LYS A 395 -1.91 -8.01 -6.35
CA LYS A 395 -0.46 -7.83 -6.26
C LYS A 395 0.04 -8.01 -4.82
N GLU A 396 -0.66 -7.51 -3.82
CA GLU A 396 -0.30 -7.67 -2.41
C GLU A 396 -0.39 -9.13 -1.93
N GLY A 397 -1.47 -9.82 -2.29
CA GLY A 397 -1.73 -11.20 -1.89
C GLY A 397 -0.61 -12.15 -2.33
N PHE A 398 -0.10 -11.98 -3.54
CA PHE A 398 0.99 -12.79 -4.11
C PHE A 398 2.33 -12.69 -3.35
N TYR A 399 2.57 -11.64 -2.57
CA TYR A 399 3.76 -11.52 -1.72
C TYR A 399 3.49 -11.76 -0.23
N THR A 400 2.22 -11.99 0.15
CA THR A 400 1.82 -12.10 1.56
C THR A 400 1.39 -13.51 1.95
N PHE A 401 0.63 -14.20 1.10
CA PHE A 401 -0.05 -15.44 1.47
C PHE A 401 0.36 -16.65 0.64
N ASP A 402 0.08 -17.84 1.18
CA ASP A 402 0.19 -19.06 0.38
C ASP A 402 -0.81 -19.11 -0.79
N THR A 403 -0.56 -20.07 -1.69
CA THR A 403 -1.27 -20.19 -2.98
C THR A 403 -2.78 -20.45 -2.88
N ARG A 404 -3.35 -20.83 -1.72
CA ARG A 404 -4.81 -20.93 -1.52
C ARG A 404 -5.50 -19.59 -1.74
N SER A 405 -4.83 -18.47 -1.44
CA SER A 405 -5.33 -17.12 -1.71
C SER A 405 -5.63 -16.88 -3.19
N HIS A 406 -4.93 -17.55 -4.12
CA HIS A 406 -5.10 -17.35 -5.57
C HIS A 406 -6.50 -17.71 -6.09
N ALA A 407 -7.21 -18.59 -5.38
CA ALA A 407 -8.57 -18.98 -5.73
C ALA A 407 -9.55 -17.79 -5.61
N LEU A 408 -9.31 -16.86 -4.67
CA LEU A 408 -10.11 -15.65 -4.50
C LEU A 408 -9.99 -14.72 -5.71
N GLY A 409 -8.79 -14.61 -6.29
CA GLY A 409 -8.56 -13.87 -7.54
C GLY A 409 -9.25 -14.50 -8.75
N ALA A 410 -9.17 -15.83 -8.93
CA ALA A 410 -9.90 -16.52 -9.99
C ALA A 410 -11.41 -16.33 -9.87
N LYS A 411 -11.95 -16.45 -8.65
CA LYS A 411 -13.35 -16.18 -8.35
C LYS A 411 -13.75 -14.76 -8.76
N ALA A 412 -12.98 -13.75 -8.32
CA ALA A 412 -13.25 -12.36 -8.64
C ALA A 412 -13.33 -12.16 -10.17
N ILE A 413 -12.30 -12.55 -10.92
CA ILE A 413 -12.23 -12.38 -12.38
C ILE A 413 -13.44 -13.01 -13.08
N SER A 414 -13.78 -14.26 -12.72
CA SER A 414 -14.96 -14.96 -13.24
C SER A 414 -16.26 -14.23 -12.91
N GLN A 415 -16.36 -13.65 -11.71
CA GLN A 415 -17.55 -12.92 -11.26
C GLN A 415 -17.71 -11.60 -12.01
N LEU A 416 -16.65 -10.80 -12.19
CA LEU A 416 -16.73 -9.53 -12.94
C LEU A 416 -17.20 -9.76 -14.39
N ALA A 417 -16.62 -10.75 -15.07
CA ALA A 417 -17.05 -11.13 -16.42
C ALA A 417 -18.51 -11.59 -16.45
N SER A 418 -18.93 -12.43 -15.49
CA SER A 418 -20.30 -12.95 -15.38
C SER A 418 -21.35 -11.91 -14.96
N TRP A 419 -20.90 -10.77 -14.44
CA TRP A 419 -21.74 -9.63 -14.06
C TRP A 419 -21.75 -8.50 -15.10
N GLN A 420 -21.10 -8.65 -16.27
CA GLN A 420 -21.17 -7.66 -17.36
C GLN A 420 -22.61 -7.23 -17.67
N LYS A 421 -22.85 -5.93 -17.87
CA LYS A 421 -24.18 -5.39 -18.23
C LYS A 421 -24.54 -5.77 -19.68
N SER A 422 -25.83 -5.75 -20.00
CA SER A 422 -26.32 -6.03 -21.37
C SER A 422 -25.83 -5.04 -22.44
N ASN A 423 -25.39 -3.84 -22.04
CA ASN A 423 -24.74 -2.86 -22.92
C ASN A 423 -23.22 -3.09 -23.07
N GLY A 424 -22.67 -4.16 -22.49
CA GLY A 424 -21.24 -4.49 -22.53
C GLY A 424 -20.39 -3.86 -21.42
N ALA A 425 -20.93 -2.97 -20.60
CA ALA A 425 -20.15 -2.33 -19.53
C ALA A 425 -19.81 -3.31 -18.40
N LEU A 426 -18.56 -3.28 -17.94
CA LEU A 426 -18.14 -3.83 -16.65
C LEU A 426 -18.40 -2.77 -15.56
N TYR A 427 -18.55 -3.19 -14.30
CA TYR A 427 -18.77 -2.26 -13.17
C TYR A 427 -18.44 -2.91 -11.83
N SER A 428 -18.41 -2.08 -10.78
CA SER A 428 -18.18 -2.49 -9.40
C SER A 428 -19.05 -1.69 -8.41
N PRO A 429 -19.27 -2.19 -7.19
CA PRO A 429 -18.83 -3.50 -6.69
C PRO A 429 -19.75 -4.62 -7.20
N VAL A 430 -19.20 -5.84 -7.30
CA VAL A 430 -19.96 -7.05 -7.66
C VAL A 430 -19.66 -8.17 -6.66
N PRO A 431 -20.66 -8.88 -6.11
CA PRO A 431 -22.06 -8.90 -6.52
C PRO A 431 -22.92 -7.83 -5.82
N SER A 432 -23.49 -6.90 -6.59
CA SER A 432 -24.44 -5.89 -6.12
C SER A 432 -25.48 -5.58 -7.19
N THR A 433 -26.73 -5.42 -6.77
CA THR A 433 -27.84 -4.94 -7.61
C THR A 433 -28.43 -3.61 -7.12
N ILE A 434 -27.95 -3.10 -5.98
CA ILE A 434 -28.34 -1.78 -5.43
C ILE A 434 -27.30 -0.69 -5.76
N TRP A 435 -26.12 -1.09 -6.22
CA TRP A 435 -25.13 -0.22 -6.83
C TRP A 435 -24.63 -0.87 -8.12
N THR A 436 -24.64 -0.12 -9.22
CA THR A 436 -24.27 -0.64 -10.54
C THR A 436 -23.47 0.33 -11.41
N ALA A 437 -22.76 1.29 -10.83
CA ALA A 437 -22.04 2.31 -11.60
C ALA A 437 -20.77 1.76 -12.28
N GLU A 438 -20.64 1.94 -13.60
CA GLU A 438 -19.36 1.82 -14.32
C GLU A 438 -18.41 2.94 -13.87
N LEU A 439 -17.25 2.57 -13.33
CA LEU A 439 -16.09 3.44 -13.09
C LEU A 439 -15.03 3.10 -14.15
N PRO A 440 -14.94 3.84 -15.28
CA PRO A 440 -14.28 3.34 -16.49
C PRO A 440 -12.79 3.01 -16.33
N VAL A 441 -12.00 3.87 -15.69
CA VAL A 441 -10.56 3.60 -15.51
C VAL A 441 -10.29 2.47 -14.50
N GLN A 442 -11.13 2.29 -13.47
CA GLN A 442 -11.04 1.11 -12.60
C GLN A 442 -11.28 -0.18 -13.40
N MET A 443 -12.22 -0.18 -14.35
CA MET A 443 -12.47 -1.33 -15.21
C MET A 443 -11.31 -1.61 -16.17
N LEU A 444 -10.62 -0.57 -16.67
CA LEU A 444 -9.39 -0.75 -17.46
C LEU A 444 -8.23 -1.32 -16.61
N ALA A 445 -8.03 -0.82 -15.39
CA ALA A 445 -7.08 -1.39 -14.43
C ALA A 445 -7.42 -2.86 -14.10
N SER A 446 -8.71 -3.17 -13.97
CA SER A 446 -9.21 -4.54 -13.77
C SER A 446 -8.82 -5.46 -14.93
N VAL A 447 -9.09 -5.04 -16.18
CA VAL A 447 -8.69 -5.80 -17.38
C VAL A 447 -7.18 -6.04 -17.40
N TRP A 448 -6.36 -5.03 -17.11
CA TRP A 448 -4.90 -5.19 -17.02
C TRP A 448 -4.48 -6.21 -15.95
N SER A 449 -5.13 -6.21 -14.79
CA SER A 449 -4.85 -7.14 -13.70
C SER A 449 -5.05 -8.61 -14.08
N PHE A 450 -5.85 -8.92 -15.10
CA PHE A 450 -6.05 -10.31 -15.54
C PHE A 450 -4.75 -10.92 -16.07
N TRP A 451 -3.94 -10.18 -16.84
CA TRP A 451 -2.62 -10.69 -17.24
C TRP A 451 -1.66 -10.78 -16.05
N THR A 452 -1.74 -9.86 -15.09
CA THR A 452 -0.98 -9.94 -13.83
C THR A 452 -1.34 -11.21 -13.06
N TYR A 453 -2.62 -11.55 -12.92
CA TYR A 453 -3.07 -12.80 -12.30
C TYR A 453 -2.48 -14.03 -13.00
N TYR A 454 -2.55 -14.09 -14.33
CA TYR A 454 -1.97 -15.20 -15.10
C TYR A 454 -0.43 -15.26 -14.98
N LEU A 455 0.25 -14.10 -14.97
CA LEU A 455 1.70 -14.02 -14.82
C LEU A 455 2.16 -14.64 -13.48
N TYR A 456 1.48 -14.32 -12.38
CA TYR A 456 1.84 -14.80 -11.06
C TYR A 456 1.37 -16.24 -10.77
N THR A 457 0.21 -16.66 -11.29
CA THR A 457 -0.39 -17.96 -10.97
C THR A 457 -0.15 -19.05 -12.02
N GLY A 458 0.04 -18.67 -13.29
CA GLY A 458 0.03 -19.61 -14.42
C GLY A 458 -1.36 -20.19 -14.76
N ASN A 459 -2.43 -19.75 -14.10
CA ASN A 459 -3.79 -20.25 -14.30
C ASN A 459 -4.44 -19.56 -15.52
N ALA A 460 -4.36 -20.20 -16.68
CA ALA A 460 -4.93 -19.68 -17.93
C ALA A 460 -6.47 -19.68 -17.91
N ASP A 461 -7.10 -20.75 -17.42
CA ASP A 461 -8.56 -20.94 -17.42
C ASP A 461 -9.30 -19.77 -16.76
N ALA A 462 -8.77 -19.26 -15.65
CA ALA A 462 -9.34 -18.14 -14.92
C ALA A 462 -9.43 -16.84 -15.74
N VAL A 463 -8.54 -16.64 -16.72
CA VAL A 463 -8.43 -15.39 -17.50
C VAL A 463 -8.95 -15.53 -18.93
N THR A 464 -8.85 -16.72 -19.53
CA THR A 464 -9.37 -16.98 -20.88
C THR A 464 -10.90 -16.96 -20.89
N GLY A 465 -11.56 -17.45 -19.83
CA GLY A 465 -13.01 -17.38 -19.67
C GLY A 465 -13.56 -15.94 -19.63
N ALA A 466 -12.75 -14.98 -19.18
CA ALA A 466 -13.12 -13.56 -19.13
C ALA A 466 -12.91 -12.81 -20.46
N TYR A 467 -12.14 -13.36 -21.41
CA TYR A 467 -11.79 -12.66 -22.65
C TYR A 467 -12.99 -12.15 -23.48
N PRO A 468 -14.12 -12.89 -23.64
CA PRO A 468 -15.29 -12.37 -24.35
C PRO A 468 -15.87 -11.10 -23.72
N ALA A 469 -15.86 -11.01 -22.38
CA ALA A 469 -16.31 -9.83 -21.66
C ALA A 469 -15.32 -8.66 -21.84
N VAL A 470 -14.01 -8.93 -21.76
CA VAL A 470 -12.93 -7.95 -22.07
C VAL A 470 -13.09 -7.38 -23.48
N LYS A 471 -13.24 -8.24 -24.49
CA LYS A 471 -13.44 -7.84 -25.89
C LYS A 471 -14.67 -6.95 -26.07
N THR A 472 -15.76 -7.27 -25.38
CA THR A 472 -16.98 -6.48 -25.42
C THR A 472 -16.76 -5.11 -24.77
N TYR A 473 -16.11 -5.08 -23.60
CA TYR A 473 -15.84 -3.85 -22.87
C TYR A 473 -14.90 -2.89 -23.62
N LEU A 474 -13.75 -3.37 -24.09
CA LEU A 474 -12.76 -2.53 -24.80
C LEU A 474 -13.25 -2.04 -26.17
N ASN A 475 -14.32 -2.60 -26.73
CA ASN A 475 -14.96 -2.05 -27.93
C ASN A 475 -15.89 -0.86 -27.64
N LEU A 476 -16.19 -0.54 -26.37
CA LEU A 476 -16.89 0.68 -25.98
C LEU A 476 -15.98 1.92 -26.03
N TRP A 477 -14.66 1.72 -26.09
CA TRP A 477 -13.62 2.76 -26.12
C TRP A 477 -13.16 3.06 -27.55
N SER A 478 -12.90 4.34 -27.83
CA SER A 478 -12.50 4.82 -29.17
C SER A 478 -11.28 5.74 -29.09
N LEU A 479 -10.63 5.97 -30.23
CA LEU A 479 -9.53 6.91 -30.37
C LEU A 479 -9.98 8.18 -31.11
N ASP A 480 -9.35 9.30 -30.78
CA ASP A 480 -9.50 10.62 -31.37
C ASP A 480 -8.62 10.81 -32.63
N SER A 481 -8.61 12.03 -33.18
CA SER A 481 -7.77 12.39 -34.34
C SER A 481 -6.28 12.51 -34.03
N ASP A 482 -5.87 12.61 -32.76
CA ASP A 482 -4.47 12.57 -32.35
C ASP A 482 -3.93 11.13 -32.26
N GLY A 483 -4.80 10.12 -32.35
CA GLY A 483 -4.49 8.71 -32.12
C GLY A 483 -4.48 8.32 -30.64
N LEU A 484 -5.10 9.15 -29.79
CA LEU A 484 -5.22 8.98 -28.35
C LEU A 484 -6.66 8.66 -27.94
N VAL A 485 -6.88 8.29 -26.67
CA VAL A 485 -8.21 7.89 -26.17
C VAL A 485 -9.19 9.06 -26.12
N ASN A 486 -10.40 8.86 -26.67
CA ASN A 486 -11.57 9.67 -26.32
C ASN A 486 -12.00 9.30 -24.89
N HIS A 487 -11.99 10.27 -23.99
CA HIS A 487 -12.41 10.10 -22.61
C HIS A 487 -13.82 9.50 -22.49
N ARG A 488 -14.02 8.65 -21.49
CA ARG A 488 -15.30 8.02 -21.15
C ARG A 488 -15.58 8.18 -19.67
N ALA A 489 -16.62 8.96 -19.34
CA ALA A 489 -17.06 9.21 -17.97
C ALA A 489 -17.85 8.06 -17.31
N GLY A 490 -18.40 7.12 -18.09
CA GLY A 490 -19.15 5.97 -17.55
C GLY A 490 -20.45 6.38 -16.83
N ASP A 491 -20.75 5.71 -15.72
CA ASP A 491 -21.82 6.14 -14.80
C ASP A 491 -21.25 7.01 -13.65
N TRP A 492 -20.00 6.77 -13.24
CA TRP A 492 -19.27 7.60 -12.29
C TRP A 492 -17.87 7.88 -12.83
N ASP A 493 -17.66 9.14 -13.17
CA ASP A 493 -16.40 9.71 -13.65
C ASP A 493 -15.45 9.87 -12.44
N TRP A 494 -14.65 8.83 -12.19
CA TRP A 494 -13.76 8.74 -11.04
C TRP A 494 -12.50 7.95 -11.41
N GLU A 495 -11.34 8.57 -11.18
CA GLU A 495 -10.03 7.96 -11.34
C GLU A 495 -9.27 7.79 -10.03
N ASP A 496 -9.48 8.71 -9.07
CA ASP A 496 -8.81 8.75 -7.78
C ASP A 496 -9.54 9.67 -6.78
N TRP A 497 -9.30 9.52 -5.48
CA TRP A 497 -9.78 10.47 -4.45
C TRP A 497 -8.91 11.72 -4.29
N GLY A 498 -7.73 11.74 -4.91
CA GLY A 498 -6.84 12.89 -4.88
C GLY A 498 -7.32 14.05 -5.75
N THR A 499 -6.69 15.21 -5.58
CA THR A 499 -6.97 16.42 -6.36
C THR A 499 -6.18 16.45 -7.67
N ASN A 500 -6.39 17.44 -8.54
CA ASN A 500 -5.57 17.69 -9.74
C ASN A 500 -5.41 16.48 -10.69
N ILE A 501 -6.54 15.86 -11.04
CA ILE A 501 -6.59 14.73 -11.99
C ILE A 501 -6.48 15.23 -13.44
N ASP A 502 -5.62 14.63 -14.26
CA ASP A 502 -5.52 14.84 -15.71
C ASP A 502 -6.02 13.57 -16.44
N ALA A 503 -7.34 13.46 -16.55
CA ALA A 503 -8.06 12.29 -17.06
C ALA A 503 -7.52 11.76 -18.40
N ARG A 504 -7.18 12.64 -19.36
CA ARG A 504 -6.70 12.21 -20.68
C ARG A 504 -5.30 11.59 -20.63
N VAL A 505 -4.44 11.93 -19.66
CA VAL A 505 -3.18 11.20 -19.43
C VAL A 505 -3.47 9.80 -18.87
N LEU A 506 -4.36 9.71 -17.87
CA LEU A 506 -4.73 8.47 -17.20
C LEU A 506 -5.45 7.48 -18.14
N ASP A 507 -6.46 7.93 -18.88
CA ASP A 507 -7.22 7.16 -19.88
C ASP A 507 -6.29 6.47 -20.89
N ASN A 508 -5.31 7.21 -21.42
CA ASN A 508 -4.37 6.68 -22.39
C ASN A 508 -3.44 5.64 -21.78
N CYS A 509 -2.96 5.83 -20.55
CA CYS A 509 -2.13 4.85 -19.86
C CYS A 509 -2.92 3.57 -19.55
N TRP A 510 -4.12 3.70 -18.99
CA TRP A 510 -4.96 2.57 -18.60
C TRP A 510 -5.48 1.78 -19.80
N TYR A 511 -5.95 2.45 -20.86
CA TYR A 511 -6.43 1.76 -22.04
C TYR A 511 -5.28 1.10 -22.82
N TYR A 512 -4.09 1.70 -22.84
CA TYR A 512 -2.89 1.05 -23.39
C TYR A 512 -2.56 -0.28 -22.68
N LEU A 513 -2.54 -0.26 -21.33
CA LEU A 513 -2.33 -1.45 -20.50
C LEU A 513 -3.41 -2.52 -20.70
N ALA A 514 -4.67 -2.11 -20.81
CA ALA A 514 -5.81 -2.99 -21.06
C ALA A 514 -5.79 -3.59 -22.48
N LEU A 515 -5.42 -2.82 -23.50
CA LEU A 515 -5.29 -3.29 -24.89
C LEU A 515 -4.14 -4.29 -25.06
N ASP A 516 -2.99 -4.04 -24.42
CA ASP A 516 -1.87 -4.99 -24.42
C ASP A 516 -2.27 -6.32 -23.76
N THR A 517 -3.01 -6.23 -22.65
CA THR A 517 -3.59 -7.38 -21.97
C THR A 517 -4.60 -8.12 -22.85
N ALA A 518 -5.50 -7.40 -23.52
CA ALA A 518 -6.48 -8.01 -24.44
C ALA A 518 -5.80 -8.69 -25.64
N ALA A 519 -4.71 -8.12 -26.18
CA ALA A 519 -3.92 -8.78 -27.23
C ALA A 519 -3.31 -10.10 -26.75
N LYS A 520 -2.82 -10.15 -25.51
CA LYS A 520 -2.25 -11.37 -24.91
C LYS A 520 -3.32 -12.41 -24.54
N LEU A 521 -4.46 -11.98 -24.01
CA LEU A 521 -5.59 -12.87 -23.69
C LEU A 521 -6.30 -13.39 -24.94
N ALA A 522 -6.37 -12.60 -26.02
CA ALA A 522 -6.87 -13.05 -27.31
C ALA A 522 -6.04 -14.22 -27.85
N ASP A 523 -4.71 -14.10 -27.83
CA ASP A 523 -3.79 -15.16 -28.25
C ASP A 523 -3.92 -16.40 -27.35
N LEU A 524 -3.87 -16.21 -26.02
CA LEU A 524 -3.97 -17.28 -25.02
C LEU A 524 -5.30 -18.07 -25.09
N SER A 525 -6.40 -17.39 -25.45
CA SER A 525 -7.74 -18.00 -25.59
C SER A 525 -8.04 -18.55 -27.00
N GLY A 526 -7.08 -18.53 -27.92
CA GLY A 526 -7.27 -19.00 -29.30
C GLY A 526 -8.02 -18.00 -30.22
N ASN A 527 -8.34 -16.80 -29.75
CA ASN A 527 -8.98 -15.72 -30.49
C ASN A 527 -7.96 -14.86 -31.27
N SER A 528 -6.97 -15.51 -31.90
CA SER A 528 -5.80 -14.86 -32.52
C SER A 528 -6.14 -13.82 -33.60
N GLY A 529 -7.32 -13.92 -34.23
CA GLY A 529 -7.81 -12.94 -35.21
C GLY A 529 -8.02 -11.53 -34.65
N ASP A 530 -8.25 -11.38 -33.34
CA ASP A 530 -8.43 -10.07 -32.70
C ASP A 530 -7.11 -9.36 -32.39
N VAL A 531 -6.00 -10.11 -32.28
CA VAL A 531 -4.69 -9.65 -31.78
C VAL A 531 -4.17 -8.44 -32.55
N THR A 532 -4.31 -8.45 -33.88
CA THR A 532 -3.87 -7.37 -34.76
C THR A 532 -4.66 -6.07 -34.50
N GLY A 533 -5.96 -6.18 -34.25
CA GLY A 533 -6.82 -5.02 -33.96
C GLY A 533 -6.48 -4.36 -32.62
N TRP A 534 -6.22 -5.16 -31.58
CA TRP A 534 -5.79 -4.66 -30.29
C TRP A 534 -4.41 -4.01 -30.34
N LYS A 535 -3.43 -4.66 -31.00
CA LYS A 535 -2.10 -4.08 -31.20
C LYS A 535 -2.15 -2.78 -32.00
N ALA A 536 -2.97 -2.68 -33.05
CA ALA A 536 -3.09 -1.45 -33.83
C ALA A 536 -3.56 -0.25 -32.99
N ARG A 537 -4.57 -0.42 -32.12
CA ARG A 537 -5.01 0.65 -31.19
C ARG A 537 -3.93 1.00 -30.17
N ARG A 538 -3.31 -0.03 -29.57
CA ARG A 538 -2.23 0.11 -28.57
C ARG A 538 -1.04 0.87 -29.14
N ASP A 539 -0.62 0.52 -30.35
CA ASP A 539 0.57 1.08 -31.00
C ASP A 539 0.31 2.51 -31.51
N SER A 540 -0.94 2.85 -31.85
CA SER A 540 -1.37 4.23 -32.10
C SER A 540 -1.16 5.13 -30.88
N ILE A 541 -1.57 4.69 -29.68
CA ILE A 541 -1.33 5.43 -28.43
C ILE A 541 0.17 5.56 -28.19
N LYS A 542 0.95 4.48 -28.29
CA LYS A 542 2.41 4.53 -28.07
C LYS A 542 3.13 5.50 -29.00
N ALA A 543 2.72 5.60 -30.26
CA ALA A 543 3.32 6.51 -31.24
C ALA A 543 2.99 8.00 -30.96
N ASN A 544 1.88 8.29 -30.28
CA ASN A 544 1.36 9.64 -30.12
C ASN A 544 1.46 10.21 -28.70
N PHE A 545 1.53 9.36 -27.66
CA PHE A 545 1.48 9.77 -26.25
C PHE A 545 2.56 10.81 -25.89
N ASP A 546 3.85 10.50 -26.06
CA ASP A 546 4.93 11.46 -25.74
C ASP A 546 4.90 12.67 -26.67
N ARG A 547 4.49 12.50 -27.93
CA ARG A 547 4.40 13.61 -28.90
C ARG A 547 3.34 14.66 -28.53
N VAL A 548 2.22 14.23 -27.94
CA VAL A 548 1.05 15.10 -27.69
C VAL A 548 0.95 15.53 -26.24
N LEU A 549 1.30 14.65 -25.30
CA LEU A 549 1.11 14.86 -23.86
C LEU A 549 2.40 15.20 -23.12
N TRP A 550 3.58 15.19 -23.74
CA TRP A 550 4.79 15.71 -23.11
C TRP A 550 4.83 17.24 -23.16
N ASN A 551 4.76 17.88 -22.00
CA ASN A 551 4.96 19.31 -21.89
C ASN A 551 6.46 19.63 -21.76
N ALA A 552 7.09 20.03 -22.87
CA ALA A 552 8.53 20.29 -22.92
C ALA A 552 8.99 21.55 -22.17
N SER A 553 8.12 22.50 -21.83
CA SER A 553 8.51 23.67 -21.02
C SER A 553 8.50 23.38 -19.53
N LYS A 554 7.58 22.51 -19.06
CA LYS A 554 7.51 22.06 -17.67
C LYS A 554 8.31 20.78 -17.36
N ASN A 555 8.62 19.98 -18.37
CA ASN A 555 9.21 18.64 -18.26
C ASN A 555 8.34 17.61 -17.52
N GLU A 556 7.06 17.56 -17.87
CA GLU A 556 6.05 16.66 -17.28
C GLU A 556 5.09 16.15 -18.36
N TYR A 557 4.38 15.05 -18.09
CA TYR A 557 3.19 14.67 -18.85
C TYR A 557 1.99 15.50 -18.40
N ARG A 558 1.29 16.08 -19.38
CA ARG A 558 0.16 17.00 -19.19
C ARG A 558 -0.64 17.16 -20.48
N SER A 559 -1.96 17.09 -20.38
CA SER A 559 -2.85 17.29 -21.52
C SER A 559 -2.87 18.74 -22.01
N PRO A 560 -2.92 18.99 -23.33
CA PRO A 560 -3.15 20.32 -23.88
C PRO A 560 -4.43 20.96 -23.31
N GLY A 561 -4.29 22.14 -22.71
CA GLY A 561 -5.40 22.86 -22.07
C GLY A 561 -5.67 22.49 -20.60
N TYR A 562 -4.94 21.53 -20.01
CA TYR A 562 -5.06 21.21 -18.60
C TYR A 562 -4.38 22.24 -17.69
N ASN A 563 -5.08 22.73 -16.66
CA ASN A 563 -4.71 23.92 -15.89
C ASN A 563 -4.51 23.70 -14.37
N GLY A 564 -4.70 22.49 -13.83
CA GLY A 564 -4.49 22.17 -12.41
C GLY A 564 -3.01 22.07 -11.99
N ASP A 565 -2.72 21.64 -10.77
CA ASP A 565 -1.36 21.18 -10.44
C ASP A 565 -1.01 19.92 -11.25
N THR A 566 0.26 19.52 -11.30
CA THR A 566 0.69 18.38 -12.11
C THR A 566 0.23 17.04 -11.51
N ASP A 567 -0.39 16.22 -12.35
CA ASP A 567 -0.91 14.91 -11.96
C ASP A 567 0.24 13.89 -11.81
N ASP A 568 0.61 13.60 -10.56
CA ASP A 568 1.62 12.59 -10.23
C ASP A 568 1.18 11.18 -10.63
N ARG A 569 -0.13 10.89 -10.61
CA ARG A 569 -0.67 9.59 -11.02
C ARG A 569 -0.53 9.36 -12.52
N GLY A 570 -0.89 10.37 -13.32
CA GLY A 570 -0.73 10.33 -14.78
C GLY A 570 0.73 10.19 -15.20
N ASN A 571 1.62 10.92 -14.54
CA ASN A 571 3.06 10.84 -14.77
C ASN A 571 3.66 9.48 -14.34
N ALA A 572 3.22 8.92 -13.21
CA ALA A 572 3.61 7.59 -12.76
C ALA A 572 3.11 6.50 -13.73
N LEU A 573 1.84 6.54 -14.12
CA LEU A 573 1.27 5.55 -15.04
C LEU A 573 1.86 5.62 -16.45
N ALA A 574 2.35 6.79 -16.90
CA ALA A 574 3.14 6.87 -18.14
C ALA A 574 4.40 6.00 -18.07
N VAL A 575 5.02 5.86 -16.90
CA VAL A 575 6.18 4.97 -16.65
C VAL A 575 5.72 3.52 -16.50
N VAL A 576 4.68 3.23 -15.71
CA VAL A 576 4.15 1.86 -15.50
C VAL A 576 3.65 1.24 -16.80
N ALA A 577 3.00 2.03 -17.66
CA ALA A 577 2.58 1.62 -19.00
C ALA A 577 3.75 1.48 -19.99
N GLY A 578 4.98 1.88 -19.62
CA GLY A 578 6.12 1.93 -20.54
C GLY A 578 5.93 2.91 -21.69
N LEU A 579 5.01 3.88 -21.56
CA LEU A 579 4.76 4.92 -22.55
C LEU A 579 5.89 5.96 -22.53
N ALA A 580 6.35 6.33 -21.34
CA ALA A 580 7.46 7.25 -21.12
C ALA A 580 8.82 6.66 -21.55
N PRO A 581 9.59 7.33 -22.44
CA PRO A 581 10.96 6.91 -22.74
C PRO A 581 11.92 7.27 -21.60
N ALA A 582 13.03 6.54 -21.48
CA ALA A 582 14.00 6.70 -20.39
C ALA A 582 14.58 8.13 -20.24
N SER A 583 14.60 8.92 -21.31
CA SER A 583 14.98 10.34 -21.29
C SER A 583 14.05 11.23 -20.45
N ARG A 584 12.84 10.76 -20.10
CA ARG A 584 11.88 11.44 -19.22
C ARG A 584 12.00 11.02 -17.76
N PHE A 585 12.71 9.94 -17.45
CA PHE A 585 12.70 9.34 -16.10
C PHE A 585 13.21 10.29 -15.03
N ARG A 586 14.29 11.04 -15.28
CA ARG A 586 14.79 12.04 -14.31
C ARG A 586 13.75 13.15 -14.05
N PRO A 587 13.21 13.87 -15.06
CA PRO A 587 12.12 14.82 -14.82
C PRO A 587 10.89 14.22 -14.13
N VAL A 588 10.41 13.05 -14.57
CA VAL A 588 9.25 12.39 -13.96
C VAL A 588 9.54 12.00 -12.52
N THR A 589 10.76 11.57 -12.18
CA THR A 589 11.15 11.33 -10.77
C THR A 589 11.01 12.59 -9.92
N GLU A 590 11.35 13.78 -10.45
CA GLU A 590 11.13 15.03 -9.72
C GLU A 590 9.66 15.43 -9.67
N VAL A 591 8.84 15.13 -10.69
CA VAL A 591 7.37 15.26 -10.60
C VAL A 591 6.83 14.41 -9.45
N LEU A 592 7.22 13.13 -9.40
CA LEU A 592 6.81 12.18 -8.35
C LEU A 592 7.45 12.45 -6.98
N ARG A 593 8.44 13.35 -6.87
CA ARG A 593 8.93 13.85 -5.57
C ARG A 593 8.12 15.04 -5.08
N ASN A 594 7.83 15.99 -5.97
CA ASN A 594 7.29 17.30 -5.60
C ASN A 594 5.75 17.36 -5.57
N HIS A 595 5.06 16.57 -6.39
CA HIS A 595 3.59 16.53 -6.44
C HIS A 595 3.09 15.30 -5.67
N LEU A 596 2.21 15.53 -4.69
CA LEU A 596 1.64 14.50 -3.81
C LEU A 596 0.11 14.37 -4.00
N ASN A 597 -0.37 14.57 -5.23
CA ASN A 597 -1.80 14.68 -5.53
C ASN A 597 -2.53 13.33 -5.40
N ALA A 598 -1.85 12.19 -5.59
CA ALA A 598 -2.43 10.85 -5.48
C ALA A 598 -3.06 10.53 -4.11
N SER A 599 -4.22 9.86 -4.09
CA SER A 599 -4.73 9.15 -2.91
C SER A 599 -3.93 7.87 -2.64
N PRO A 600 -4.15 7.20 -1.49
CA PRO A 600 -3.44 5.94 -1.18
C PRO A 600 -3.63 4.81 -2.20
N TYR A 601 -4.77 4.79 -2.92
CA TYR A 601 -5.03 3.83 -4.01
C TYR A 601 -4.01 3.97 -5.16
N MET A 602 -3.80 5.20 -5.64
CA MET A 602 -2.93 5.45 -6.79
C MET A 602 -1.45 5.65 -6.41
N GLU A 603 -1.17 5.91 -5.13
CA GLU A 603 0.19 5.91 -4.57
C GLU A 603 0.93 4.59 -4.86
N PHE A 604 0.20 3.47 -4.92
CA PHE A 604 0.69 2.18 -5.39
C PHE A 604 1.51 2.31 -6.69
N TYR A 605 0.94 2.98 -7.70
CA TYR A 605 1.54 3.13 -9.02
C TYR A 605 2.65 4.19 -9.04
N VAL A 606 2.58 5.19 -8.15
CA VAL A 606 3.67 6.17 -7.96
C VAL A 606 4.92 5.49 -7.40
N LEU A 607 4.78 4.64 -6.39
CA LEU A 607 5.88 3.85 -5.85
C LEU A 607 6.43 2.85 -6.90
N GLU A 608 5.55 2.16 -7.63
CA GLU A 608 5.96 1.26 -8.73
C GLU A 608 6.75 2.02 -9.83
N ALA A 609 6.31 3.22 -10.22
CA ALA A 609 6.98 4.07 -11.19
C ALA A 609 8.37 4.53 -10.71
N LEU A 610 8.51 4.97 -9.46
CA LEU A 610 9.81 5.38 -8.88
C LEU A 610 10.84 4.25 -8.95
N TYR A 611 10.46 3.02 -8.59
CA TYR A 611 11.35 1.86 -8.74
C TYR A 611 11.59 1.44 -10.21
N LEU A 612 10.62 1.61 -11.11
CA LEU A 612 10.85 1.37 -12.55
C LEU A 612 11.87 2.36 -13.16
N MET A 613 12.00 3.56 -12.58
CA MET A 613 13.01 4.56 -12.96
C MET A 613 14.35 4.41 -12.22
N GLY A 614 14.47 3.47 -11.28
CA GLY A 614 15.66 3.28 -10.44
C GLY A 614 15.77 4.26 -9.26
N ALA A 615 14.71 5.02 -8.95
CA ALA A 615 14.67 6.05 -7.91
C ALA A 615 14.27 5.47 -6.53
N ALA A 616 14.85 4.33 -6.13
CA ALA A 616 14.49 3.61 -4.91
C ALA A 616 14.55 4.48 -3.63
N THR A 617 15.58 5.32 -3.49
CA THR A 617 15.72 6.24 -2.35
C THR A 617 14.56 7.24 -2.24
N ILE A 618 13.99 7.65 -3.37
CA ILE A 618 12.86 8.59 -3.45
C ILE A 618 11.54 7.88 -3.16
N ALA A 619 11.41 6.62 -3.57
CA ALA A 619 10.28 5.78 -3.15
C ALA A 619 10.28 5.60 -1.61
N GLU A 620 11.44 5.36 -0.99
CA GLU A 620 11.55 5.28 0.47
C GLU A 620 11.29 6.62 1.17
N GLU A 621 11.79 7.73 0.63
CA GLU A 621 11.50 9.09 1.12
C GLU A 621 9.99 9.35 1.10
N ARG A 622 9.33 9.06 -0.02
CA ARG A 622 7.89 9.24 -0.20
C ARG A 622 7.08 8.32 0.70
N MET A 623 7.49 7.06 0.89
CA MET A 623 6.91 6.16 1.88
C MET A 623 7.03 6.74 3.30
N ARG A 624 8.21 7.22 3.71
CA ARG A 624 8.41 7.85 5.03
C ARG A 624 7.54 9.09 5.20
N ASN A 625 7.46 9.96 4.20
CA ASN A 625 6.70 11.21 4.28
C ASN A 625 5.18 10.99 4.31
N ARG A 626 4.62 10.14 3.42
CA ARG A 626 3.16 9.98 3.29
C ARG A 626 2.55 9.03 4.33
N TYR A 627 3.30 8.02 4.78
CA TYR A 627 2.79 6.98 5.68
C TYR A 627 3.14 7.21 7.16
N ALA A 628 3.91 8.25 7.49
CA ALA A 628 4.36 8.56 8.85
C ALA A 628 3.26 8.43 9.92
N ALA A 629 2.12 9.10 9.70
CA ALA A 629 1.01 9.11 10.65
C ALA A 629 0.37 7.72 10.82
N GLN A 630 0.26 6.94 9.75
CA GLN A 630 -0.35 5.61 9.76
C GLN A 630 0.55 4.59 10.48
N VAL A 631 1.85 4.65 10.24
CA VAL A 631 2.83 3.77 10.92
C VAL A 631 2.94 4.15 12.40
N ALA A 632 2.97 5.44 12.73
CA ALA A 632 3.13 5.93 14.10
C ALA A 632 1.89 5.74 15.00
N ASP A 633 0.68 5.56 14.43
CA ASP A 633 -0.54 5.27 15.22
C ASP A 633 -0.40 3.91 15.93
N PRO A 634 -0.33 3.87 17.28
CA PRO A 634 -0.19 2.63 18.05
C PRO A 634 -1.53 1.91 18.30
N ALA A 635 -2.66 2.56 18.00
CA ALA A 635 -4.00 1.97 18.13
C ALA A 635 -4.44 1.28 16.82
N CYS A 636 -3.91 1.72 15.68
CA CYS A 636 -4.25 1.14 14.38
C CYS A 636 -3.22 0.10 13.92
N HIS A 637 -3.67 -1.14 13.72
CA HIS A 637 -2.85 -2.27 13.24
C HIS A 637 -2.89 -2.43 11.71
N THR A 638 -3.50 -1.47 11.01
CA THR A 638 -3.84 -1.49 9.59
C THR A 638 -3.57 -0.12 8.96
N LEU A 639 -3.62 -0.06 7.64
CA LEU A 639 -3.53 1.15 6.82
C LEU A 639 -4.92 1.71 6.47
N TRP A 640 -4.99 3.04 6.37
CA TRP A 640 -6.24 3.80 6.25
C TRP A 640 -6.75 3.88 4.79
N GLU A 641 -8.02 4.24 4.63
CA GLU A 641 -8.66 4.53 3.32
C GLU A 641 -8.07 5.78 2.68
N LEU A 642 -7.95 6.87 3.43
CA LEU A 642 -7.40 8.14 2.95
C LEU A 642 -6.23 8.61 3.83
N TRP A 643 -5.50 9.63 3.36
CA TRP A 643 -4.34 10.18 4.08
C TRP A 643 -4.69 10.75 5.46
N THR A 644 -5.92 11.24 5.63
CA THR A 644 -6.48 11.62 6.93
C THR A 644 -7.34 10.50 7.48
N LYS A 645 -7.08 10.08 8.73
CA LYS A 645 -7.89 9.04 9.42
C LYS A 645 -9.38 9.40 9.56
N ALA A 646 -9.73 10.69 9.55
CA ALA A 646 -11.12 11.16 9.68
C ALA A 646 -11.90 11.20 8.36
N ASP A 647 -11.25 10.96 7.21
CA ASP A 647 -11.92 11.05 5.90
C ASP A 647 -12.36 9.68 5.35
N GLY A 648 -11.96 8.58 6.00
CA GLY A 648 -12.34 7.22 5.63
C GLY A 648 -12.04 6.19 6.75
N THR A 649 -12.30 4.91 6.51
CA THR A 649 -11.97 3.82 7.44
C THR A 649 -10.47 3.75 7.72
N ASP A 650 -10.07 3.23 8.88
CA ASP A 650 -8.66 2.99 9.22
C ASP A 650 -8.16 1.58 8.84
N ASN A 651 -8.90 0.90 7.95
CA ASN A 651 -8.59 -0.44 7.46
C ASN A 651 -9.10 -0.63 6.01
N HIS A 652 -8.29 -0.19 5.04
CA HIS A 652 -8.62 -0.26 3.61
C HIS A 652 -7.48 -0.83 2.77
N ALA A 653 -7.74 -1.90 2.02
CA ALA A 653 -6.66 -2.70 1.42
C ALA A 653 -5.91 -2.01 0.28
N TRP A 654 -6.54 -1.10 -0.45
CA TRP A 654 -5.89 -0.41 -1.59
C TRP A 654 -4.59 0.35 -1.27
N ASN A 655 -4.28 0.55 0.02
CA ASN A 655 -3.17 1.35 0.54
C ASN A 655 -1.91 0.48 0.75
N GLY A 656 -1.95 -0.82 0.44
CA GLY A 656 -0.81 -1.73 0.56
C GLY A 656 0.27 -1.59 -0.52
N GLY A 657 0.27 -0.53 -1.34
CA GLY A 657 1.32 -0.24 -2.32
C GLY A 657 2.77 -0.41 -1.84
N PRO A 658 3.14 0.07 -0.63
CA PRO A 658 4.46 -0.16 -0.03
C PRO A 658 4.84 -1.64 0.09
N LEU A 659 3.90 -2.53 0.42
CA LEU A 659 4.16 -3.97 0.56
C LEU A 659 4.64 -4.56 -0.76
N TYR A 660 3.93 -4.27 -1.85
CA TYR A 660 4.32 -4.71 -3.17
C TYR A 660 5.62 -4.05 -3.63
N ALA A 661 5.78 -2.74 -3.44
CA ALA A 661 7.00 -2.02 -3.83
C ALA A 661 8.26 -2.57 -3.15
N LEU A 662 8.20 -2.81 -1.83
CA LEU A 662 9.31 -3.38 -1.05
C LEU A 662 9.63 -4.83 -1.47
N SER A 663 8.61 -5.66 -1.70
CA SER A 663 8.80 -7.09 -2.02
C SER A 663 9.25 -7.30 -3.47
N ALA A 664 8.60 -6.62 -4.43
CA ALA A 664 8.81 -6.80 -5.85
C ALA A 664 10.03 -6.02 -6.38
N TYR A 665 10.36 -4.86 -5.80
CA TYR A 665 11.42 -3.98 -6.29
C TYR A 665 12.60 -3.79 -5.33
N ALA A 666 12.36 -3.48 -4.06
CA ALA A 666 13.47 -3.30 -3.11
C ALA A 666 14.23 -4.63 -2.88
N ALA A 667 13.50 -5.71 -2.60
CA ALA A 667 14.05 -7.07 -2.61
C ALA A 667 14.24 -7.64 -4.04
N GLY A 668 13.50 -7.10 -5.02
CA GLY A 668 13.74 -7.33 -6.45
C GLY A 668 13.20 -8.62 -7.04
N VAL A 669 12.28 -9.31 -6.35
CA VAL A 669 11.79 -10.65 -6.71
C VAL A 669 10.51 -10.55 -7.55
N ARG A 670 10.55 -10.82 -8.86
CA ARG A 670 9.37 -10.67 -9.75
C ARG A 670 9.29 -11.73 -10.86
N PRO A 671 8.11 -12.29 -11.18
CA PRO A 671 7.96 -13.24 -12.29
C PRO A 671 8.12 -12.54 -13.64
N THR A 672 8.92 -13.12 -14.53
CA THR A 672 9.10 -12.65 -15.92
C THR A 672 8.35 -13.50 -16.94
N ARG A 673 7.92 -14.70 -16.56
CA ARG A 673 7.02 -15.57 -17.35
C ARG A 673 5.96 -16.25 -16.46
N PRO A 674 4.79 -16.62 -17.02
CA PRO A 674 3.67 -17.17 -16.26
C PRO A 674 4.04 -18.31 -15.30
N GLY A 675 3.41 -18.29 -14.12
CA GLY A 675 3.57 -19.31 -13.09
C GLY A 675 5.01 -19.45 -12.58
N TRP A 676 5.75 -18.34 -12.51
CA TRP A 676 7.14 -18.28 -12.02
C TRP A 676 8.13 -19.19 -12.76
N THR A 677 7.82 -19.58 -14.00
CA THR A 677 8.70 -20.41 -14.83
C THR A 677 10.05 -19.74 -15.10
N THR A 678 10.06 -18.42 -15.27
CA THR A 678 11.25 -17.57 -15.10
C THR A 678 10.92 -16.35 -14.25
N TYR A 679 11.89 -15.86 -13.49
CA TYR A 679 11.74 -14.70 -12.63
C TYR A 679 13.05 -13.94 -12.42
N ASP A 680 12.97 -12.68 -12.04
CA ASP A 680 14.10 -11.82 -11.70
C ASP A 680 14.34 -11.80 -10.19
N VAL A 681 15.60 -11.65 -9.80
CA VAL A 681 16.06 -11.27 -8.46
C VAL A 681 17.07 -10.13 -8.63
N ILE A 682 16.57 -8.90 -8.71
CA ILE A 682 17.37 -7.70 -8.99
C ILE A 682 17.06 -6.65 -7.91
N PRO A 683 17.72 -6.70 -6.74
CA PRO A 683 17.33 -5.90 -5.57
C PRO A 683 17.70 -4.42 -5.74
N GLN A 684 16.70 -3.54 -5.72
CA GLN A 684 16.92 -2.09 -5.70
C GLN A 684 16.95 -1.57 -4.26
N THR A 685 18.06 -1.81 -3.55
CA THR A 685 18.09 -1.64 -2.08
C THR A 685 17.96 -0.20 -1.58
N GLY A 686 18.11 0.82 -2.43
CA GLY A 686 18.04 2.23 -2.01
C GLY A 686 19.00 2.53 -0.86
N THR A 687 18.47 2.99 0.29
CA THR A 687 19.28 3.23 1.51
C THR A 687 19.47 1.98 2.38
N LEU A 688 18.74 0.89 2.11
CA LEU A 688 18.75 -0.31 2.92
C LEU A 688 20.06 -1.08 2.80
N THR A 689 20.68 -1.37 3.95
CA THR A 689 21.88 -2.22 4.03
C THR A 689 21.53 -3.70 4.11
N LYS A 690 20.31 -4.03 4.55
CA LYS A 690 19.84 -5.40 4.70
C LYS A 690 18.40 -5.51 4.21
N ILE A 691 18.09 -6.59 3.50
CA ILE A 691 16.72 -7.05 3.23
C ILE A 691 16.69 -8.58 3.35
N SER A 692 15.63 -9.13 3.93
CA SER A 692 15.34 -10.57 3.96
C SER A 692 13.85 -10.79 3.70
N THR A 693 13.54 -11.54 2.65
CA THR A 693 12.16 -11.79 2.20
C THR A 693 11.91 -13.28 1.88
N VAL A 694 10.66 -13.69 2.08
CA VAL A 694 10.07 -14.89 1.50
C VAL A 694 8.95 -14.44 0.56
N THR A 695 9.01 -14.87 -0.69
CA THR A 695 7.94 -14.69 -1.68
C THR A 695 7.33 -16.08 -1.98
N PRO A 696 6.08 -16.35 -1.56
CA PRO A 696 5.41 -17.61 -1.86
C PRO A 696 5.04 -17.65 -3.35
N THR A 697 5.26 -18.79 -4.02
CA THR A 697 4.94 -18.94 -5.45
C THR A 697 4.27 -20.29 -5.74
N VAL A 698 3.65 -20.41 -6.92
CA VAL A 698 3.11 -21.70 -7.42
C VAL A 698 4.16 -22.77 -7.70
N LYS A 699 5.46 -22.47 -7.50
CA LYS A 699 6.58 -23.41 -7.58
C LYS A 699 7.19 -23.75 -6.22
N GLY A 700 6.74 -23.07 -5.15
CA GLY A 700 7.35 -23.07 -3.82
C GLY A 700 7.94 -21.70 -3.45
N ASP A 701 8.43 -21.56 -2.23
CA ASP A 701 9.01 -20.30 -1.75
C ASP A 701 10.25 -19.90 -2.57
N VAL A 702 10.29 -18.63 -2.98
CA VAL A 702 11.54 -17.94 -3.31
C VAL A 702 12.00 -17.20 -2.06
N ARG A 703 13.21 -17.48 -1.57
CA ARG A 703 13.76 -16.79 -0.38
C ARG A 703 14.98 -15.99 -0.79
N VAL A 704 14.98 -14.69 -0.52
CA VAL A 704 16.08 -13.79 -0.88
C VAL A 704 16.53 -13.02 0.35
N GLY A 705 17.84 -13.00 0.58
CA GLY A 705 18.47 -12.17 1.60
C GLY A 705 19.65 -11.41 1.01
N ILE A 706 19.67 -10.10 1.15
CA ILE A 706 20.82 -9.25 0.80
C ILE A 706 21.35 -8.54 2.05
N ASN A 707 22.67 -8.52 2.20
CA ASN A 707 23.37 -7.84 3.29
C ASN A 707 24.62 -7.13 2.75
N ARG A 708 24.68 -5.81 2.96
CA ARG A 708 25.79 -4.91 2.63
C ARG A 708 26.57 -4.60 3.90
N ASP A 709 27.84 -4.99 3.92
CA ASP A 709 28.75 -4.82 5.05
C ASP A 709 30.09 -4.25 4.53
N GLY A 710 30.44 -3.04 4.96
CA GLY A 710 31.58 -2.29 4.42
C GLY A 710 31.55 -2.15 2.89
N GLY A 711 32.60 -2.65 2.23
CA GLY A 711 32.75 -2.76 0.77
C GLY A 711 32.46 -4.16 0.22
N SER A 712 31.60 -4.91 0.89
CA SER A 712 31.18 -6.27 0.54
C SER A 712 29.65 -6.40 0.57
N VAL A 713 29.11 -7.18 -0.36
CA VAL A 713 27.67 -7.46 -0.49
C VAL A 713 27.48 -8.95 -0.63
N THR A 714 26.62 -9.51 0.23
CA THR A 714 26.20 -10.91 0.12
C THR A 714 24.74 -10.97 -0.30
N LEU A 715 24.45 -11.62 -1.43
CA LEU A 715 23.11 -11.94 -1.91
C LEU A 715 22.92 -13.46 -1.82
N THR A 716 21.90 -13.88 -1.08
CA THR A 716 21.47 -15.27 -0.94
C THR A 716 20.14 -15.47 -1.65
N LEU A 717 19.99 -16.63 -2.30
CA LEU A 717 18.76 -17.02 -2.99
C LEU A 717 18.50 -18.50 -2.77
N ASN A 718 17.33 -18.86 -2.25
CA ASN A 718 16.76 -20.19 -2.39
C ASN A 718 15.74 -20.14 -3.53
N SER A 719 16.02 -20.89 -4.60
CA SER A 719 15.24 -20.94 -5.84
C SER A 719 14.54 -22.30 -5.97
N PRO A 720 13.21 -22.34 -6.07
CA PRO A 720 12.45 -23.58 -6.05
C PRO A 720 12.51 -24.35 -7.38
N GLY A 721 12.20 -25.65 -7.32
CA GLY A 721 12.26 -26.55 -8.47
C GLY A 721 11.36 -26.14 -9.64
N GLY A 722 11.82 -26.37 -10.87
CA GLY A 722 11.06 -26.05 -12.09
C GLY A 722 10.97 -24.56 -12.42
N THR A 723 11.96 -23.78 -11.97
CA THR A 723 12.13 -22.35 -12.26
C THR A 723 13.48 -22.05 -12.93
N THR A 724 13.71 -20.81 -13.34
CA THR A 724 15.03 -20.28 -13.69
C THR A 724 15.06 -18.80 -13.32
N ALA A 725 16.06 -18.38 -12.56
CA ALA A 725 16.14 -17.03 -12.03
C ALA A 725 17.22 -16.20 -12.74
N ARG A 726 16.92 -14.94 -13.04
CA ARG A 726 17.89 -13.93 -13.48
C ARG A 726 18.29 -13.08 -12.28
N VAL A 727 19.50 -13.26 -11.78
CA VAL A 727 20.01 -12.61 -10.57
C VAL A 727 20.90 -11.44 -10.96
N GLY A 728 20.51 -10.23 -10.58
CA GLY A 728 21.35 -9.04 -10.63
C GLY A 728 22.12 -8.91 -9.32
N VAL A 729 23.41 -9.27 -9.31
CA VAL A 729 24.28 -9.04 -8.14
C VAL A 729 24.71 -7.58 -8.16
N PRO A 730 24.32 -6.74 -7.19
CA PRO A 730 24.59 -5.32 -7.28
C PRO A 730 26.06 -5.01 -6.97
N VAL A 731 26.65 -4.11 -7.75
CA VAL A 731 28.08 -3.72 -7.66
C VAL A 731 28.28 -2.30 -7.12
N TYR A 732 27.19 -1.57 -6.87
CA TYR A 732 27.17 -0.29 -6.17
C TYR A 732 28.13 0.74 -6.78
N GLY A 733 28.15 0.86 -8.12
CA GLY A 733 29.01 1.78 -8.86
C GLY A 733 30.49 1.40 -8.95
N SER A 734 30.89 0.21 -8.48
CA SER A 734 32.28 -0.23 -8.58
C SER A 734 32.74 -0.41 -10.01
N SER A 735 33.92 0.14 -10.33
CA SER A 735 34.61 -0.07 -11.60
C SER A 735 35.37 -1.40 -11.68
N ARG A 736 35.62 -2.08 -10.53
CA ARG A 736 36.40 -3.33 -10.47
C ARG A 736 35.83 -4.37 -9.47
N PRO A 737 34.54 -4.71 -9.53
CA PRO A 737 33.94 -5.68 -8.60
C PRO A 737 34.51 -7.09 -8.82
N VAL A 738 34.66 -7.83 -7.73
CA VAL A 738 34.99 -9.26 -7.73
C VAL A 738 33.82 -10.03 -7.14
N ILE A 739 33.19 -10.89 -7.93
CA ILE A 739 32.00 -11.64 -7.53
C ILE A 739 32.34 -13.12 -7.43
N LYS A 740 32.01 -13.71 -6.27
CA LYS A 740 32.07 -15.14 -6.01
C LYS A 740 30.67 -15.73 -5.96
N ALA A 741 30.47 -16.91 -6.53
CA ALA A 741 29.27 -17.73 -6.35
C ALA A 741 29.68 -19.05 -5.68
N GLY A 742 29.10 -19.36 -4.51
CA GLY A 742 29.47 -20.57 -3.74
C GLY A 742 30.95 -20.63 -3.36
N GLY A 743 31.60 -19.48 -3.16
CA GLY A 743 33.04 -19.36 -2.88
C GLY A 743 33.95 -19.27 -4.11
N THR A 744 33.49 -19.70 -5.30
CA THR A 744 34.25 -19.64 -6.56
C THR A 744 34.10 -18.27 -7.21
N THR A 745 35.21 -17.61 -7.55
CA THR A 745 35.17 -16.35 -8.33
C THR A 745 34.61 -16.60 -9.72
N VAL A 746 33.52 -15.92 -10.07
CA VAL A 746 32.83 -16.04 -11.36
C VAL A 746 32.93 -14.77 -12.22
N PHE A 747 33.22 -13.61 -11.60
CA PHE A 747 33.40 -12.34 -12.32
C PHE A 747 34.50 -11.50 -11.68
N THR A 748 35.25 -10.76 -12.50
CA THR A 748 36.32 -9.86 -12.05
C THR A 748 36.45 -8.70 -13.02
N GLY A 749 36.16 -7.48 -12.56
CA GLY A 749 36.55 -6.23 -13.23
C GLY A 749 36.11 -6.08 -14.70
N GLY A 750 34.93 -6.59 -15.06
CA GLY A 750 34.35 -6.48 -16.41
C GLY A 750 34.25 -7.79 -17.19
N ALA A 751 34.88 -8.87 -16.72
CA ALA A 751 34.86 -10.17 -17.39
C ALA A 751 34.40 -11.31 -16.47
N ALA A 752 33.72 -12.31 -17.05
CA ALA A 752 33.50 -13.59 -16.39
C ALA A 752 34.82 -14.38 -16.34
N THR A 753 35.17 -14.91 -15.16
CA THR A 753 36.50 -15.49 -14.88
C THR A 753 36.48 -16.92 -14.33
N GLY A 754 35.29 -17.49 -14.12
CA GLY A 754 35.12 -18.87 -13.65
C GLY A 754 33.74 -19.41 -13.96
N SER A 755 33.52 -20.70 -13.68
CA SER A 755 32.25 -21.39 -13.95
C SER A 755 31.76 -22.15 -12.72
N VAL A 756 30.44 -22.13 -12.49
CA VAL A 756 29.75 -22.92 -11.46
C VAL A 756 28.58 -23.64 -12.14
N SER A 757 28.40 -24.94 -11.86
CA SER A 757 27.33 -25.73 -12.49
C SER A 757 25.95 -25.13 -12.20
N GLY A 758 25.15 -24.93 -13.23
CA GLY A 758 23.81 -24.31 -13.12
C GLY A 758 23.81 -22.78 -13.08
N LEU A 759 24.95 -22.11 -13.24
CA LEU A 759 25.09 -20.65 -13.30
C LEU A 759 25.72 -20.22 -14.63
N THR A 760 25.13 -19.21 -15.27
CA THR A 760 25.60 -18.64 -16.54
C THR A 760 25.70 -17.13 -16.41
N TYR A 761 26.85 -16.54 -16.74
CA TYR A 761 26.97 -15.08 -16.87
C TYR A 761 26.17 -14.59 -18.07
N GLU A 762 25.43 -13.50 -17.89
CA GLU A 762 24.55 -12.93 -18.93
C GLU A 762 25.08 -11.58 -19.43
N SER A 763 25.25 -10.61 -18.53
CA SER A 763 25.64 -9.23 -18.86
C SER A 763 26.09 -8.46 -17.61
N ALA A 764 26.54 -7.22 -17.77
CA ALA A 764 26.81 -6.30 -16.68
C ALA A 764 26.50 -4.85 -17.09
N ASP A 765 26.10 -4.02 -16.13
CA ASP A 765 25.93 -2.58 -16.28
C ASP A 765 26.62 -1.83 -15.11
N SER A 766 26.37 -0.54 -14.93
CA SER A 766 26.95 0.29 -13.86
C SER A 766 26.50 -0.10 -12.44
N SER A 767 25.38 -0.83 -12.33
CA SER A 767 24.67 -1.11 -11.09
C SER A 767 24.71 -2.59 -10.73
N TYR A 768 24.71 -3.51 -11.70
CA TYR A 768 24.65 -4.96 -11.49
C TYR A 768 25.55 -5.75 -12.44
N VAL A 769 25.90 -6.96 -12.00
CA VAL A 769 26.34 -8.06 -12.87
C VAL A 769 25.25 -9.14 -12.86
N TYR A 770 24.78 -9.51 -14.04
CA TYR A 770 23.64 -10.41 -14.22
C TYR A 770 24.08 -11.85 -14.50
N PHE A 771 23.43 -12.78 -13.80
CA PHE A 771 23.60 -14.21 -13.99
C PHE A 771 22.23 -14.88 -14.15
N THR A 772 22.12 -15.84 -15.07
CA THR A 772 21.04 -16.81 -15.06
C THR A 772 21.43 -17.99 -14.16
N VAL A 773 20.54 -18.40 -13.26
CA VAL A 773 20.74 -19.56 -12.37
C VAL A 773 19.58 -20.57 -12.43
N GLN A 774 19.94 -21.84 -12.29
CA GLN A 774 19.02 -22.97 -12.13
C GLN A 774 18.50 -23.08 -10.68
N PRO A 775 17.45 -23.88 -10.41
CA PRO A 775 16.94 -24.12 -9.06
C PRO A 775 18.01 -24.61 -8.08
N GLY A 776 17.92 -24.20 -6.82
CA GLY A 776 18.90 -24.52 -5.79
C GLY A 776 19.13 -23.39 -4.80
N THR A 777 20.14 -23.55 -3.95
CA THR A 777 20.58 -22.50 -3.02
C THR A 777 21.84 -21.85 -3.54
N TRP A 778 21.79 -20.53 -3.69
CA TRP A 778 22.85 -19.69 -4.21
C TRP A 778 23.31 -18.69 -3.17
N THR A 779 24.61 -18.40 -3.17
CA THR A 779 25.20 -17.32 -2.39
C THR A 779 26.22 -16.63 -3.26
N PHE A 780 25.95 -15.36 -3.57
CA PHE A 780 26.83 -14.46 -4.27
C PHE A 780 27.47 -13.53 -3.26
N THR A 781 28.79 -13.40 -3.30
CA THR A 781 29.53 -12.38 -2.54
C THR A 781 30.26 -11.48 -3.52
N ALA A 782 29.83 -10.24 -3.63
CA ALA A 782 30.53 -9.20 -4.36
C ALA A 782 31.45 -8.45 -3.37
N THR A 783 32.71 -8.26 -3.76
CA THR A 783 33.74 -7.58 -2.97
C THR A 783 34.44 -6.53 -3.82
N GLY A 784 34.94 -5.48 -3.17
CA GLY A 784 35.35 -4.27 -3.88
C GLY A 784 34.16 -3.57 -4.55
N THR A 785 32.94 -3.79 -4.03
CA THR A 785 31.76 -3.00 -4.39
C THR A 785 31.93 -1.59 -3.82
N GLY A 786 31.40 -0.57 -4.50
CA GLY A 786 31.30 0.75 -3.88
C GLY A 786 30.32 0.73 -2.70
N ARG A 787 30.31 1.81 -1.93
CA ARG A 787 29.09 2.18 -1.19
C ARG A 787 28.26 3.08 -2.10
N LEU A 788 26.97 2.79 -2.28
CA LEU A 788 26.10 3.56 -3.20
C LEU A 788 25.90 5.01 -2.77
N ASP A 789 26.04 5.29 -1.47
CA ASP A 789 25.60 6.52 -0.82
C ASP A 789 26.73 7.21 -0.03
N ASP A 790 27.98 6.93 -0.40
CA ASP A 790 29.15 7.41 0.34
C ASP A 790 30.38 7.69 -0.54
N LEU A 791 30.45 8.90 -1.09
CA LEU A 791 31.63 9.47 -1.75
C LEU A 791 32.84 9.58 -0.79
N ALA A 792 32.59 9.60 0.52
CA ALA A 792 33.59 9.73 1.57
C ALA A 792 34.23 8.40 2.01
N LEU A 793 33.75 7.23 1.58
CA LEU A 793 34.33 5.94 1.96
C LEU A 793 35.83 5.86 1.63
N GLY A 794 36.64 5.53 2.64
CA GLY A 794 38.09 5.36 2.53
C GLY A 794 38.84 6.63 2.16
N ARG A 795 38.18 7.80 2.18
CA ARG A 795 38.77 9.07 1.77
C ARG A 795 39.66 9.66 2.87
N PRO A 796 40.74 10.39 2.51
CA PRO A 796 41.63 11.04 3.47
C PRO A 796 40.86 12.01 4.38
N VAL A 797 41.15 11.94 5.68
CA VAL A 797 40.52 12.78 6.71
C VAL A 797 41.57 13.72 7.34
N SER A 798 41.23 15.00 7.42
CA SER A 798 41.99 16.03 8.13
C SER A 798 41.14 16.68 9.21
N ALA A 799 41.77 17.19 10.26
CA ALA A 799 41.10 17.88 11.38
C ALA A 799 42.08 18.87 12.00
N ASP A 800 41.58 19.90 12.69
CA ASP A 800 42.41 20.73 13.57
C ASP A 800 42.70 20.07 14.91
N ASN A 801 41.81 19.20 15.38
CA ASN A 801 41.89 18.63 16.71
C ASN A 801 41.40 17.17 16.75
N SER A 802 42.32 16.22 16.89
CA SER A 802 42.00 14.79 17.03
C SER A 802 42.86 14.10 18.09
N LEU A 803 42.29 13.09 18.73
CA LEU A 803 42.99 12.15 19.61
C LEU A 803 43.28 10.86 18.83
N GLU A 804 44.56 10.53 18.67
CA GLU A 804 45.02 9.35 17.94
C GLU A 804 45.52 8.29 18.94
N ASN A 805 44.89 7.11 19.00
CA ASN A 805 45.32 6.00 19.85
C ASN A 805 44.78 4.65 19.32
N GLY A 806 44.81 3.59 20.14
CA GLY A 806 44.30 2.27 19.75
C GLY A 806 42.81 2.24 19.42
N ASP A 807 42.00 3.08 20.06
CA ASP A 807 40.54 3.16 19.89
C ASP A 807 40.10 4.24 18.88
N TRP A 808 40.84 5.34 18.74
CA TRP A 808 40.42 6.53 17.97
C TRP A 808 41.44 6.97 16.92
N GLY A 809 40.96 7.53 15.81
CA GLY A 809 41.83 8.28 14.89
C GLY A 809 41.11 8.87 13.67
N ARG A 810 41.70 9.86 13.00
CA ARG A 810 41.08 10.59 11.86
C ARG A 810 40.59 9.68 10.74
N ASN A 811 41.42 8.74 10.31
CA ASN A 811 41.09 7.84 9.20
C ASN A 811 39.95 6.86 9.53
N ARG A 812 39.45 6.84 10.78
CA ARG A 812 38.31 6.03 11.20
C ARG A 812 36.97 6.76 11.10
N LEU A 813 36.94 8.01 10.65
CA LEU A 813 35.68 8.70 10.33
C LEU A 813 35.07 8.22 8.99
N THR A 814 35.89 7.58 8.16
CA THR A 814 35.58 7.14 6.79
C THR A 814 36.01 5.70 6.53
N ASP A 815 36.33 4.91 7.56
CA ASP A 815 36.89 3.55 7.40
C ASP A 815 35.84 2.48 7.09
N GLY A 816 34.55 2.78 7.30
CA GLY A 816 33.45 1.84 7.15
C GLY A 816 32.73 1.50 8.45
N GLY A 817 33.25 1.90 9.61
CA GLY A 817 32.75 1.58 10.93
C GLY A 817 31.53 2.41 11.35
N LEU A 818 30.33 2.03 10.90
CA LEU A 818 29.06 2.71 11.26
C LEU A 818 28.71 2.68 12.76
N THR A 819 29.45 1.90 13.56
CA THR A 819 29.27 1.76 15.01
C THR A 819 30.63 1.71 15.71
N SER A 820 30.75 2.36 16.87
CA SER A 820 31.98 2.38 17.66
C SER A 820 32.24 1.03 18.33
N VAL A 821 33.41 0.45 18.12
CA VAL A 821 33.87 -0.78 18.79
C VAL A 821 35.27 -0.61 19.39
N SER A 822 35.65 -1.41 20.39
CA SER A 822 37.02 -1.35 20.92
C SER A 822 38.03 -1.71 19.83
N GLY A 823 39.10 -0.92 19.72
CA GLY A 823 40.06 -0.98 18.62
C GLY A 823 39.65 -0.20 17.36
N ALA A 824 38.40 0.28 17.25
CA ALA A 824 37.89 1.11 16.14
C ALA A 824 36.59 1.84 16.55
N LYS A 825 36.70 2.91 17.35
CA LYS A 825 35.54 3.68 17.86
C LYS A 825 35.06 4.79 16.92
N GLY A 826 35.82 5.09 15.87
CA GLY A 826 35.61 6.20 14.93
C GLY A 826 36.55 7.37 15.20
N TYR A 827 36.03 8.59 15.05
CA TYR A 827 36.74 9.85 15.29
C TYR A 827 36.39 10.46 16.64
N THR A 828 37.40 11.00 17.33
CA THR A 828 37.20 11.93 18.44
C THR A 828 38.18 13.08 18.42
N SER A 829 37.74 14.24 18.88
CA SER A 829 38.62 15.34 19.29
C SER A 829 39.32 15.04 20.63
N ASN A 830 40.35 15.82 20.95
CA ASN A 830 40.81 15.99 22.33
C ASN A 830 39.71 16.63 23.19
N ASP A 831 39.89 16.62 24.50
CA ASP A 831 38.87 17.08 25.44
C ASP A 831 38.87 18.58 25.68
N PHE A 832 37.67 19.11 25.84
CA PHE A 832 37.37 20.51 26.13
C PHE A 832 36.72 20.62 27.52
N PRO A 833 37.02 21.71 28.26
CA PRO A 833 36.44 21.97 29.59
C PRO A 833 34.96 22.43 29.53
N SER A 834 34.41 22.61 28.33
CA SER A 834 33.11 23.24 28.06
C SER A 834 32.50 22.62 26.81
N ALA A 835 31.16 22.53 26.77
CA ALA A 835 30.41 22.20 25.55
C ALA A 835 30.56 23.29 24.48
N ASP A 836 30.57 24.56 24.90
CA ASP A 836 30.79 25.69 24.00
C ASP A 836 32.28 25.76 23.63
N VAL A 837 32.54 25.62 22.34
CA VAL A 837 33.84 25.77 21.68
C VAL A 837 33.79 26.83 20.58
N GLY A 838 32.77 27.70 20.57
CA GLY A 838 32.54 28.68 19.50
C GLY A 838 33.67 29.68 19.28
N ALA A 839 34.51 29.93 20.30
CA ALA A 839 35.72 30.73 20.17
C ALA A 839 36.85 30.04 19.38
N ASN A 840 36.89 28.69 19.38
CA ASN A 840 37.86 27.87 18.65
C ASN A 840 37.16 26.59 18.12
N PRO A 841 36.33 26.70 17.06
CA PRO A 841 35.43 25.63 16.66
C PRO A 841 36.17 24.43 16.06
N VAL A 842 35.90 23.25 16.59
CA VAL A 842 36.51 21.97 16.15
C VAL A 842 36.00 21.61 14.77
N TRP A 843 36.90 21.23 13.84
CA TRP A 843 36.48 20.73 12.53
C TRP A 843 37.16 19.45 12.09
N VAL A 844 36.45 18.71 11.26
CA VAL A 844 36.93 17.53 10.56
C VAL A 844 36.48 17.59 9.09
N GLU A 845 37.35 17.17 8.19
CA GLU A 845 37.26 17.38 6.75
C GLU A 845 37.68 16.14 5.98
N ILE A 846 37.00 15.89 4.87
CA ILE A 846 37.18 14.73 4.01
C ILE A 846 37.48 15.20 2.58
N ASP A 847 38.50 14.62 1.96
CA ASP A 847 38.84 14.82 0.54
C ASP A 847 38.22 13.73 -0.34
N LEU A 848 37.13 14.06 -1.05
CA LEU A 848 36.44 13.19 -2.01
C LEU A 848 37.28 12.90 -3.27
N GLY A 849 38.49 13.47 -3.39
CA GLY A 849 39.48 13.21 -4.42
C GLY A 849 39.21 13.84 -5.80
N ALA A 850 37.98 14.25 -6.07
CA ALA A 850 37.60 15.01 -7.26
C ALA A 850 36.33 15.85 -6.99
N ASP A 851 36.14 16.92 -7.75
CA ASP A 851 34.90 17.71 -7.72
C ASP A 851 33.70 16.85 -8.13
N THR A 852 32.75 16.69 -7.20
CA THR A 852 31.58 15.83 -7.35
C THR A 852 30.32 16.55 -6.86
N ASP A 853 29.16 16.31 -7.51
CA ASP A 853 27.88 16.88 -7.08
C ASP A 853 27.29 16.11 -5.89
N LEU A 854 27.06 16.81 -4.78
CA LEU A 854 26.51 16.27 -3.54
C LEU A 854 25.48 17.24 -2.94
N ASP A 855 24.40 16.71 -2.34
CA ASP A 855 23.30 17.48 -1.76
C ASP A 855 22.99 17.12 -0.30
N ALA A 856 23.73 16.21 0.31
CA ALA A 856 23.61 15.90 1.72
C ALA A 856 24.92 15.41 2.34
N VAL A 857 24.96 15.38 3.67
CA VAL A 857 25.95 14.69 4.50
C VAL A 857 25.21 13.91 5.57
N ARG A 858 25.68 12.71 5.93
CA ARG A 858 25.12 11.89 7.01
C ARG A 858 26.16 11.67 8.11
N LEU A 859 25.76 11.87 9.37
CA LEU A 859 26.60 11.69 10.55
C LEU A 859 26.16 10.45 11.33
N PHE A 860 27.09 9.56 11.68
CA PHE A 860 26.84 8.37 12.48
C PHE A 860 27.32 8.59 13.93
N PRO A 861 26.43 8.49 14.95
CA PRO A 861 26.80 8.78 16.33
C PRO A 861 27.72 7.73 16.97
N ARG A 862 28.48 8.12 18.00
CA ARG A 862 29.24 7.19 18.87
C ARG A 862 28.28 6.20 19.56
N THR A 863 28.62 4.91 19.60
CA THR A 863 27.70 3.85 20.06
C THR A 863 28.25 2.87 21.11
N ASP A 864 29.53 2.91 21.48
CA ASP A 864 30.12 2.01 22.49
C ASP A 864 29.74 2.36 23.93
N THR A 865 29.23 3.58 24.17
CA THR A 865 28.82 4.07 25.49
C THR A 865 27.73 5.13 25.34
N GLN A 866 26.96 5.35 26.41
CA GLN A 866 25.98 6.43 26.47
C GLN A 866 26.60 7.75 26.96
N ALA A 867 25.90 8.85 26.75
CA ALA A 867 26.18 10.10 27.44
C ALA A 867 25.85 9.99 28.95
N ALA A 868 26.51 10.80 29.77
CA ALA A 868 26.31 10.86 31.22
C ALA A 868 24.85 11.19 31.65
N GLY A 869 24.05 11.81 30.78
CA GLY A 869 22.62 12.08 30.97
C GLY A 869 21.67 11.16 30.18
N GLY A 870 22.19 10.07 29.60
CA GLY A 870 21.49 9.21 28.65
C GLY A 870 21.54 9.72 27.20
N GLY A 871 21.33 8.80 26.24
CA GLY A 871 21.49 9.08 24.81
C GLY A 871 22.94 8.98 24.34
N THR A 872 23.29 9.65 23.24
CA THR A 872 24.59 9.57 22.58
C THR A 872 25.61 10.53 23.20
N ALA A 873 26.83 10.05 23.45
CA ALA A 873 27.97 10.88 23.83
C ALA A 873 28.57 11.66 22.64
N GLY A 874 28.96 12.91 22.86
CA GLY A 874 29.85 13.68 21.97
C GLY A 874 29.33 14.09 20.58
N PHE A 875 28.07 13.79 20.24
CA PHE A 875 27.47 14.21 18.97
C PHE A 875 27.30 15.75 18.94
N PRO A 876 27.63 16.46 17.83
CA PRO A 876 27.62 17.92 17.83
C PRO A 876 26.20 18.50 17.98
N VAL A 877 26.09 19.62 18.70
CA VAL A 877 24.82 20.32 19.00
C VAL A 877 24.62 21.54 18.12
N ASP A 878 25.68 22.35 17.97
CA ASP A 878 25.72 23.49 17.05
C ASP A 878 26.92 23.28 16.11
N PHE A 879 26.67 23.26 14.80
CA PHE A 879 27.70 22.99 13.79
C PHE A 879 27.33 23.51 12.40
N THR A 880 28.32 23.55 11.52
CA THR A 880 28.14 23.82 10.09
C THR A 880 28.71 22.67 9.25
N LEU A 881 28.05 22.42 8.12
CA LEU A 881 28.55 21.61 7.03
C LEU A 881 29.00 22.56 5.92
N GLN A 882 30.22 22.38 5.47
CA GLN A 882 30.90 23.27 4.53
C GLN A 882 31.51 22.45 3.39
N THR A 883 31.59 23.04 2.20
CA THR A 883 32.15 22.41 1.01
C THR A 883 33.16 23.30 0.31
N ARG A 884 34.10 22.71 -0.44
CA ARG A 884 35.09 23.43 -1.25
C ARG A 884 35.45 22.63 -2.49
N VAL A 885 35.46 23.28 -3.66
CA VAL A 885 35.95 22.70 -4.92
C VAL A 885 37.47 22.64 -4.96
N ASP A 886 38.04 21.84 -5.85
CA ASP A 886 39.49 21.78 -6.00
C ASP A 886 40.10 23.13 -6.43
N GLY A 887 41.30 23.42 -5.94
CA GLY A 887 41.98 24.71 -6.16
C GLY A 887 41.37 25.94 -5.45
N ALA A 888 40.19 25.87 -4.84
CA ALA A 888 39.62 26.99 -4.09
C ALA A 888 40.29 27.19 -2.71
N THR A 889 40.33 28.44 -2.23
CA THR A 889 41.01 28.83 -0.98
C THR A 889 40.07 29.01 0.22
N SER A 890 38.75 29.04 0.01
CA SER A 890 37.74 29.23 1.06
C SER A 890 36.67 28.13 1.02
N TYR A 891 36.05 27.88 2.17
CA TYR A 891 34.91 26.98 2.33
C TYR A 891 33.59 27.74 2.20
N ALA A 892 32.61 27.11 1.56
CA ALA A 892 31.22 27.57 1.50
C ALA A 892 30.35 26.75 2.45
N THR A 893 29.70 27.38 3.42
CA THR A 893 28.72 26.71 4.28
C THR A 893 27.49 26.33 3.47
N VAL A 894 27.22 25.02 3.34
CA VAL A 894 26.05 24.48 2.65
C VAL A 894 24.88 24.21 3.59
N ARG A 895 25.16 23.98 4.90
CA ARG A 895 24.15 23.89 5.94
C ARG A 895 24.68 24.31 7.30
N THR A 896 23.84 24.99 8.07
CA THR A 896 24.04 25.25 9.51
C THR A 896 23.02 24.44 10.30
N VAL A 897 23.43 23.89 11.44
CA VAL A 897 22.59 23.16 12.39
C VAL A 897 22.80 23.77 13.77
N THR A 898 21.71 24.00 14.50
CA THR A 898 21.71 24.62 15.84
C THR A 898 20.70 23.91 16.72
N ALA A 899 21.07 23.69 17.98
CA ALA A 899 20.29 22.95 18.97
C ALA A 899 19.88 21.54 18.51
N GLU A 900 20.78 20.82 17.83
CA GLU A 900 20.53 19.47 17.34
C GLU A 900 20.07 18.53 18.49
N PRO A 901 18.90 17.88 18.37
CA PRO A 901 18.44 16.91 19.37
C PRO A 901 19.41 15.74 19.48
N ASN A 902 19.61 15.20 20.70
CA ASN A 902 20.47 14.04 20.86
C ASN A 902 19.92 12.85 20.02
N PRO A 903 20.72 12.28 19.10
CA PRO A 903 20.22 11.31 18.12
C PRO A 903 19.95 9.90 18.69
N LYS A 904 20.22 9.67 19.99
CA LYS A 904 20.02 8.38 20.68
C LYS A 904 20.59 7.15 19.92
N GLY A 905 21.75 7.31 19.30
CA GLY A 905 22.43 6.27 18.51
C GLY A 905 21.99 6.13 17.05
N LEU A 906 21.02 6.92 16.56
CA LEU A 906 20.53 6.84 15.18
C LEU A 906 21.30 7.77 14.23
N PRO A 907 21.68 7.33 13.01
CA PRO A 907 22.29 8.20 12.01
C PRO A 907 21.41 9.38 11.61
N GLN A 908 22.01 10.55 11.43
CA GLN A 908 21.31 11.78 11.01
C GLN A 908 21.74 12.21 9.62
N THR A 909 20.80 12.53 8.73
CA THR A 909 21.08 12.98 7.36
C THR A 909 20.69 14.44 7.17
N TYR A 910 21.63 15.24 6.65
CA TYR A 910 21.51 16.70 6.54
C TYR A 910 21.62 17.12 5.07
N GLY A 911 20.47 17.21 4.38
CA GLY A 911 20.38 17.73 3.02
C GLY A 911 20.57 19.26 2.91
N PHE A 912 20.96 19.71 1.72
CA PHE A 912 21.22 21.09 1.28
C PHE A 912 21.09 21.21 -0.26
N LYS A 913 21.24 22.42 -0.84
CA LYS A 913 21.24 22.58 -2.32
C LYS A 913 22.42 21.81 -2.92
N THR A 914 22.22 21.08 -4.01
CA THR A 914 23.31 20.47 -4.79
C THR A 914 24.50 21.41 -4.92
N ALA A 915 25.65 20.95 -4.44
CA ALA A 915 26.92 21.64 -4.52
C ALA A 915 27.95 20.72 -5.17
N THR A 916 28.62 21.20 -6.21
CA THR A 916 29.83 20.56 -6.72
C THR A 916 30.97 20.85 -5.76
N ALA A 917 31.64 19.83 -5.23
CA ALA A 917 32.78 20.00 -4.34
C ALA A 917 33.70 18.78 -4.27
N ARG A 918 34.96 19.01 -3.89
CA ARG A 918 35.96 17.98 -3.59
C ARG A 918 36.15 17.78 -2.09
N TYR A 919 36.10 18.83 -1.28
CA TYR A 919 36.29 18.75 0.18
C TYR A 919 34.97 19.00 0.90
N VAL A 920 34.66 18.17 1.89
CA VAL A 920 33.47 18.30 2.76
C VAL A 920 33.96 18.41 4.21
N ARG A 921 33.52 19.44 4.94
CA ARG A 921 33.95 19.75 6.30
C ARG A 921 32.77 19.89 7.25
N LEU A 922 32.82 19.20 8.38
CA LEU A 922 31.99 19.42 9.55
C LEU A 922 32.75 20.32 10.53
N GLN A 923 32.18 21.46 10.92
CA GLN A 923 32.76 22.37 11.93
C GLN A 923 31.78 22.62 13.07
N ALA A 924 32.08 22.12 14.26
CA ALA A 924 31.25 22.21 15.46
C ALA A 924 31.67 23.38 16.36
N THR A 925 30.70 24.23 16.70
CA THR A 925 30.84 25.33 17.68
C THR A 925 30.32 24.93 19.06
N LYS A 926 29.48 23.89 19.15
CA LYS A 926 29.02 23.33 20.43
C LYS A 926 28.96 21.80 20.40
N LEU A 927 29.60 21.20 21.40
CA LEU A 927 29.77 19.76 21.55
C LEU A 927 28.63 19.12 22.35
N GLY A 928 28.41 17.84 22.10
CA GLY A 928 27.40 17.04 22.81
C GLY A 928 27.75 16.72 24.25
N SER A 929 26.80 16.10 24.95
CA SER A 929 26.98 15.64 26.32
C SER A 929 28.19 14.70 26.45
N PRO A 930 29.00 14.82 27.53
CA PRO A 930 30.12 13.93 27.79
C PRO A 930 29.69 12.47 27.89
N ALA A 931 30.62 11.57 27.57
CA ALA A 931 30.41 10.14 27.70
C ALA A 931 30.31 9.72 29.18
N ALA A 932 29.56 8.66 29.48
CA ALA A 932 29.35 8.18 30.85
C ALA A 932 30.64 7.68 31.53
N ASP A 933 31.64 7.29 30.74
CA ASP A 933 33.00 6.91 31.16
C ASP A 933 33.95 8.12 31.29
N GLU A 934 33.60 9.29 30.76
CA GLU A 934 34.40 10.53 30.81
C GLU A 934 33.52 11.77 31.13
N THR A 935 32.73 11.71 32.20
CA THR A 935 31.60 12.65 32.47
C THR A 935 31.94 14.14 32.54
N ALA A 936 33.21 14.50 32.70
CA ALA A 936 33.70 15.89 32.76
C ALA A 936 34.36 16.40 31.46
N LYS A 937 34.36 15.61 30.38
CA LYS A 937 35.10 15.92 29.15
C LYS A 937 34.18 16.07 27.95
N TYR A 938 34.15 17.26 27.36
CA TYR A 938 33.42 17.51 26.12
C TYR A 938 34.32 17.18 24.91
N ARG A 939 33.78 16.46 23.92
CA ARG A 939 34.48 16.04 22.70
C ARG A 939 33.52 16.06 21.52
N LEU A 940 34.01 16.30 20.31
CA LEU A 940 33.30 15.92 19.07
C LEU A 940 33.58 14.44 18.83
N GLN A 941 32.54 13.60 18.83
CA GLN A 941 32.66 12.14 18.66
C GLN A 941 31.66 11.62 17.62
N LEU A 942 32.16 10.89 16.62
CA LEU A 942 31.38 10.26 15.56
C LEU A 942 31.94 8.86 15.29
N ALA A 943 31.07 7.91 14.99
CA ALA A 943 31.49 6.62 14.46
C ALA A 943 31.94 6.77 12.98
N GLU A 944 31.15 7.45 12.15
CA GLU A 944 31.40 7.64 10.72
C GLU A 944 30.75 8.96 10.21
N LEU A 945 31.22 9.51 9.10
CA LEU A 945 30.56 10.54 8.28
C LEU A 945 30.52 10.07 6.82
N THR A 946 29.34 10.06 6.21
CA THR A 946 29.16 9.67 4.80
C THR A 946 28.58 10.78 3.92
N VAL A 947 28.87 10.74 2.62
CA VAL A 947 28.46 11.80 1.65
C VAL A 947 27.71 11.19 0.43
N PRO A 948 26.38 11.27 0.36
CA PRO A 948 25.59 10.78 -0.78
C PRO A 948 25.59 11.71 -2.02
N THR A 949 25.06 11.20 -3.14
CA THR A 949 24.99 11.84 -4.47
C THR A 949 23.66 12.57 -4.74
N ALA A 950 23.67 13.63 -5.57
CA ALA A 950 22.67 14.72 -5.53
C ALA A 950 21.43 14.74 -6.47
N SER A 951 20.39 15.48 -6.04
CA SER A 951 19.24 16.03 -6.80
C SER A 951 18.98 17.53 -6.53
N THR A 952 18.38 18.27 -7.46
CA THR A 952 18.34 19.76 -7.54
C THR A 952 17.06 20.40 -6.93
N THR A 953 16.82 21.71 -6.74
CA THR A 953 17.23 22.88 -7.56
C THR A 953 17.22 24.30 -6.90
N VAL A 954 16.12 24.76 -6.26
CA VAL A 954 15.79 26.22 -6.09
C VAL A 954 16.36 26.90 -4.81
N THR A 955 16.57 28.24 -4.80
CA THR A 955 17.18 28.97 -3.66
C THR A 955 16.65 30.37 -3.32
N ALA A 956 16.72 30.75 -2.04
CA ALA A 956 16.48 32.10 -1.50
C ALA A 956 17.39 32.35 -0.28
N ASN A 957 17.70 33.59 0.10
CA ASN A 957 18.54 33.88 1.29
C ASN A 957 17.77 33.89 2.61
N TYR A 958 16.51 34.36 2.59
CA TYR A 958 15.63 34.37 3.76
C TYR A 958 14.32 33.72 3.34
N THR A 959 13.99 32.57 3.93
CA THR A 959 12.79 31.81 3.58
C THR A 959 12.16 31.19 4.81
N LEU A 960 10.82 31.16 4.83
CA LEU A 960 10.04 30.37 5.76
C LEU A 960 9.46 29.17 4.99
N GLU A 961 9.82 27.97 5.42
CA GLU A 961 9.36 26.70 4.83
C GLU A 961 8.41 26.03 5.83
N ASN A 962 7.13 25.84 5.46
CA ASN A 962 6.12 25.14 6.25
C ASN A 962 4.95 24.68 5.35
N GLY A 963 3.83 24.25 5.94
CA GLY A 963 2.66 23.82 5.17
C GLY A 963 2.06 24.89 4.24
N ASP A 964 2.12 26.16 4.64
CA ASP A 964 1.57 27.30 3.88
C ASP A 964 2.59 27.89 2.88
N TRP A 965 3.89 27.87 3.19
CA TRP A 965 4.93 28.61 2.47
C TRP A 965 6.12 27.74 2.08
N GLY A 966 6.71 27.98 0.90
CA GLY A 966 8.00 27.38 0.58
C GLY A 966 8.68 27.96 -0.66
N LYS A 967 10.02 27.89 -0.73
CA LYS A 967 10.81 28.60 -1.77
C LYS A 967 10.65 28.05 -3.19
N THR A 968 10.22 26.80 -3.35
CA THR A 968 9.94 26.20 -4.66
C THR A 968 8.57 26.61 -5.22
N ARG A 969 7.65 27.09 -4.37
CA ARG A 969 6.26 27.41 -4.73
C ARG A 969 6.10 28.60 -5.66
N VAL A 970 7.10 29.49 -5.73
CA VAL A 970 7.12 30.55 -6.77
C VAL A 970 7.32 30.04 -8.20
N LEU A 971 7.40 28.72 -8.40
CA LEU A 971 7.43 28.07 -9.71
C LEU A 971 6.30 27.03 -9.86
N ASP A 972 5.32 27.00 -8.95
CA ASP A 972 4.21 26.04 -9.01
C ASP A 972 3.12 26.45 -10.00
N GLY A 973 3.15 27.69 -10.50
CA GLY A 973 2.20 28.23 -11.46
C GLY A 973 1.07 29.05 -10.83
N THR A 974 0.93 29.06 -9.51
CA THR A 974 -0.26 29.60 -8.81
C THR A 974 -0.12 31.09 -8.56
N THR A 975 -0.74 31.90 -9.41
CA THR A 975 -0.68 33.38 -9.30
C THR A 975 -1.53 33.98 -8.17
N THR A 976 -2.07 33.16 -7.27
CA THR A 976 -2.97 33.54 -6.17
C THR A 976 -2.70 32.68 -4.93
N SER A 977 -2.49 33.31 -3.78
CA SER A 977 -2.26 32.61 -2.50
C SER A 977 -3.54 32.03 -1.92
N GLN A 978 -3.45 30.79 -1.39
CA GLN A 978 -4.47 30.12 -0.57
C GLN A 978 -3.76 29.33 0.55
N SER A 979 -4.46 28.93 1.63
CA SER A 979 -3.81 28.11 2.68
C SER A 979 -3.38 26.76 2.11
N GLY A 980 -2.22 26.27 2.53
CA GLY A 980 -1.52 25.14 1.91
C GLY A 980 -0.66 25.50 0.69
N THR A 981 -0.91 26.64 0.02
CA THR A 981 -0.20 27.08 -1.21
C THR A 981 -0.12 28.62 -1.30
N LYS A 982 0.46 29.29 -0.29
CA LYS A 982 0.52 30.77 -0.26
C LYS A 982 1.63 31.35 -1.17
N GLY A 983 2.56 30.52 -1.63
CA GLY A 983 3.72 30.88 -2.45
C GLY A 983 5.03 30.89 -1.63
N PHE A 984 5.90 31.85 -1.92
CA PHE A 984 7.10 32.14 -1.14
C PHE A 984 6.85 33.27 -0.14
N THR A 985 7.39 33.11 1.06
CA THR A 985 7.62 34.22 1.98
C THR A 985 9.03 34.18 2.54
N SER A 986 9.61 35.36 2.75
CA SER A 986 10.77 35.51 3.62
C SER A 986 10.40 35.33 5.10
N THR A 987 11.42 35.21 5.95
CA THR A 987 11.29 35.44 7.39
C THR A 987 10.90 36.89 7.71
N ASP A 988 10.52 37.14 8.96
CA ASP A 988 10.06 38.45 9.47
C ASP A 988 11.20 39.49 9.52
N PHE A 989 10.94 40.71 9.06
CA PHE A 989 11.81 41.88 9.19
C PHE A 989 11.17 42.98 10.05
N PRO A 990 11.97 43.73 10.84
CA PRO A 990 11.47 44.75 11.77
C PRO A 990 11.07 46.06 11.08
N SER A 991 11.44 46.26 9.81
CA SER A 991 11.08 47.44 9.01
C SER A 991 10.99 47.08 7.52
N ALA A 992 10.39 47.99 6.73
CA ALA A 992 10.30 47.82 5.28
C ALA A 992 11.65 47.99 4.57
N ASP A 993 12.56 48.80 5.11
CA ASP A 993 13.84 49.11 4.45
C ASP A 993 14.88 48.03 4.74
N VAL A 994 15.21 47.26 3.70
CA VAL A 994 16.14 46.13 3.75
C VAL A 994 17.32 46.36 2.82
N GLY A 995 17.57 47.60 2.37
CA GLY A 995 18.57 47.91 1.33
C GLY A 995 20.01 47.52 1.68
N ALA A 996 20.33 47.42 2.98
CA ALA A 996 21.63 46.96 3.48
C ALA A 996 21.78 45.43 3.50
N ASN A 997 20.67 44.68 3.58
CA ASN A 997 20.62 43.22 3.65
C ASN A 997 19.44 42.73 2.80
N SER A 998 19.54 42.93 1.48
CA SER A 998 18.41 42.74 0.56
C SER A 998 17.87 41.31 0.59
N VAL A 999 16.54 41.21 0.51
CA VAL A 999 15.82 39.93 0.57
C VAL A 999 15.65 39.42 -0.85
N TRP A 1000 16.21 38.26 -1.16
CA TRP A 1000 16.21 37.74 -2.51
C TRP A 1000 15.77 36.29 -2.66
N ILE A 1001 15.17 36.03 -3.81
CA ILE A 1001 14.80 34.70 -4.29
C ILE A 1001 15.35 34.49 -5.70
N GLU A 1002 15.84 33.29 -5.98
CA GLU A 1002 16.63 32.94 -7.15
C GLU A 1002 16.15 31.63 -7.78
N VAL A 1003 15.84 31.72 -9.07
CA VAL A 1003 15.43 30.63 -9.94
C VAL A 1003 16.64 30.20 -10.77
N ASP A 1004 16.94 28.89 -10.75
CA ASP A 1004 17.88 28.27 -11.69
C ASP A 1004 17.12 27.74 -12.90
N LEU A 1005 17.39 28.30 -14.08
CA LEU A 1005 16.78 27.97 -15.36
C LEU A 1005 17.41 26.72 -16.03
N GLY A 1006 18.33 26.04 -15.34
CA GLY A 1006 19.01 24.81 -15.71
C GLY A 1006 20.16 24.96 -16.72
N ALA A 1007 20.15 26.05 -17.49
CA ALA A 1007 21.19 26.45 -18.44
C ALA A 1007 21.05 27.96 -18.73
N ASP A 1008 22.05 28.57 -19.37
CA ASP A 1008 21.98 29.97 -19.80
C ASP A 1008 20.88 30.19 -20.85
N ARG A 1009 19.94 31.10 -20.56
CA ARG A 1009 18.82 31.45 -21.46
C ARG A 1009 18.73 32.94 -21.69
N ALA A 1010 18.19 33.34 -22.84
CA ALA A 1010 17.66 34.68 -23.03
C ALA A 1010 16.37 34.85 -22.21
N ILE A 1011 16.21 36.01 -21.60
CA ILE A 1011 15.10 36.34 -20.71
C ILE A 1011 14.48 37.64 -21.22
N GLY A 1012 13.25 37.58 -21.75
CA GLY A 1012 12.53 38.73 -22.29
C GLY A 1012 11.65 39.43 -21.26
N THR A 1013 11.05 38.69 -20.33
CA THR A 1013 10.18 39.23 -19.28
C THR A 1013 10.33 38.51 -17.94
N LEU A 1014 10.02 39.23 -16.86
CA LEU A 1014 9.75 38.67 -15.55
C LEU A 1014 8.37 39.11 -15.08
N THR A 1015 7.52 38.19 -14.70
CA THR A 1015 6.22 38.47 -14.07
C THR A 1015 6.25 38.02 -12.61
N LEU A 1016 5.88 38.93 -11.72
CA LEU A 1016 5.77 38.70 -10.28
C LEU A 1016 4.30 38.74 -9.88
N SER A 1017 3.78 37.62 -9.37
CA SER A 1017 2.41 37.54 -8.84
C SER A 1017 2.41 37.80 -7.33
N PRO A 1018 1.56 38.70 -6.83
CA PRO A 1018 1.61 39.15 -5.46
C PRO A 1018 0.76 38.25 -4.54
N ARG A 1019 0.94 38.31 -3.22
CA ARG A 1019 0.13 37.53 -2.25
C ARG A 1019 -1.36 37.92 -2.33
N THR A 1020 -2.30 36.98 -2.30
CA THR A 1020 -3.75 37.30 -2.47
C THR A 1020 -4.71 36.78 -1.40
N ASP A 1021 -4.26 35.99 -0.43
CA ASP A 1021 -5.13 35.41 0.62
C ASP A 1021 -5.56 36.42 1.69
N THR A 1022 -4.87 37.57 1.78
CA THR A 1022 -5.07 38.58 2.83
C THR A 1022 -4.69 39.97 2.33
N ALA A 1023 -5.27 41.00 2.95
CA ALA A 1023 -4.97 42.40 2.65
C ALA A 1023 -3.74 42.90 3.41
N ALA A 1024 -3.08 43.94 2.88
CA ALA A 1024 -2.11 44.73 3.62
C ALA A 1024 -2.77 45.59 4.69
N VAL A 1025 -2.03 45.87 5.77
CA VAL A 1025 -2.38 46.94 6.72
C VAL A 1025 -2.44 48.28 5.98
N GLY A 1026 -3.62 48.88 5.95
CA GLY A 1026 -3.91 50.11 5.18
C GLY A 1026 -4.55 49.88 3.80
N GLY A 1027 -4.74 48.63 3.38
CA GLY A 1027 -5.36 48.26 2.09
C GLY A 1027 -4.34 47.85 1.01
N GLY A 1028 -4.82 47.11 0.01
CA GLY A 1028 -3.99 46.51 -1.05
C GLY A 1028 -3.39 45.17 -0.68
N THR A 1029 -2.35 44.74 -1.39
CA THR A 1029 -1.65 43.47 -1.21
C THR A 1029 -0.53 43.54 -0.17
N ALA A 1030 -0.45 42.54 0.70
CA ALA A 1030 0.64 42.34 1.64
C ALA A 1030 1.96 41.88 0.97
N GLY A 1031 3.09 42.35 1.51
CA GLY A 1031 4.44 41.79 1.27
C GLY A 1031 5.06 41.93 -0.13
N PHE A 1032 4.36 42.51 -1.11
CA PHE A 1032 4.93 42.72 -2.45
C PHE A 1032 6.01 43.83 -2.43
N PRO A 1033 7.19 43.65 -3.06
CA PRO A 1033 8.32 44.56 -2.89
C PRO A 1033 8.07 45.94 -3.50
N ALA A 1034 8.42 46.99 -2.75
CA ALA A 1034 8.30 48.38 -3.16
C ALA A 1034 9.53 48.86 -3.95
N ASP A 1035 10.73 48.44 -3.56
CA ASP A 1035 11.98 48.67 -4.29
C ASP A 1035 12.74 47.36 -4.45
N PHE A 1036 13.15 47.02 -5.66
CA PHE A 1036 13.90 45.79 -5.93
C PHE A 1036 14.70 45.85 -7.24
N ARG A 1037 15.69 44.97 -7.35
CA ARG A 1037 16.45 44.71 -8.57
C ARG A 1037 16.05 43.38 -9.16
N ILE A 1038 16.07 43.29 -10.48
CA ILE A 1038 16.04 42.03 -11.21
C ILE A 1038 17.44 41.80 -11.76
N GLN A 1039 18.01 40.66 -11.43
CA GLN A 1039 19.40 40.34 -11.75
C GLN A 1039 19.49 38.99 -12.46
N THR A 1040 20.51 38.84 -13.30
CA THR A 1040 20.83 37.58 -13.98
C THR A 1040 22.29 37.21 -13.77
N ARG A 1041 22.60 35.92 -13.80
CA ARG A 1041 23.97 35.39 -13.71
C ARG A 1041 24.08 34.16 -14.60
N ALA A 1042 25.10 34.14 -15.46
CA ALA A 1042 25.39 32.97 -16.28
C ALA A 1042 25.91 31.79 -15.44
N ASP A 1043 25.80 30.56 -15.94
CA ASP A 1043 26.17 29.31 -15.24
C ASP A 1043 27.52 29.39 -14.51
N ARG A 1044 28.53 29.94 -15.20
CA ARG A 1044 29.92 30.07 -14.71
C ARG A 1044 30.30 31.48 -14.28
N ALA A 1045 29.34 32.41 -14.22
CA ALA A 1045 29.59 33.77 -13.74
C ALA A 1045 29.55 33.82 -12.21
N THR A 1046 30.45 34.58 -11.60
CA THR A 1046 30.53 34.76 -10.15
C THR A 1046 29.73 35.95 -9.63
N THR A 1047 29.32 36.87 -10.51
CA THR A 1047 28.61 38.11 -10.18
C THR A 1047 27.25 38.19 -10.85
N TYR A 1048 26.28 38.80 -10.16
CA TYR A 1048 24.96 39.11 -10.71
C TYR A 1048 25.00 40.42 -11.49
N THR A 1049 24.54 40.40 -12.73
CA THR A 1049 24.28 41.60 -13.53
C THR A 1049 22.85 42.05 -13.25
N THR A 1050 22.68 43.24 -12.66
CA THR A 1050 21.37 43.89 -12.56
C THR A 1050 20.88 44.26 -13.95
N VAL A 1051 19.86 43.56 -14.44
CA VAL A 1051 19.23 43.80 -15.76
C VAL A 1051 18.07 44.78 -15.68
N ARG A 1052 17.52 45.02 -14.48
CA ARG A 1052 16.54 46.07 -14.22
C ARG A 1052 16.53 46.48 -12.75
N THR A 1053 16.26 47.76 -12.48
CA THR A 1053 15.94 48.28 -11.13
C THR A 1053 14.52 48.81 -11.14
N VAL A 1054 13.77 48.57 -10.06
CA VAL A 1054 12.41 49.05 -9.83
C VAL A 1054 12.42 49.82 -8.50
N THR A 1055 11.88 51.04 -8.52
CA THR A 1055 11.80 51.92 -7.35
C THR A 1055 10.41 52.53 -7.27
N GLY A 1056 9.82 52.57 -6.08
CA GLY A 1056 8.49 53.10 -5.86
C GLY A 1056 7.37 52.28 -6.51
N GLN A 1057 7.52 50.95 -6.58
CA GLN A 1057 6.50 50.05 -7.10
C GLN A 1057 5.18 50.26 -6.35
N ALA A 1058 4.16 50.72 -7.07
CA ALA A 1058 2.82 50.89 -6.52
C ALA A 1058 2.25 49.52 -6.09
N ASN A 1059 1.44 49.52 -5.02
CA ASN A 1059 0.82 48.30 -4.52
C ASN A 1059 -0.03 47.66 -5.63
N PRO A 1060 0.18 46.38 -5.96
CA PRO A 1060 -0.47 45.73 -7.10
C PRO A 1060 -1.98 45.48 -6.94
N ASN A 1061 -2.53 45.58 -5.72
CA ASN A 1061 -3.94 45.29 -5.41
C ASN A 1061 -4.42 43.93 -5.98
N GLY A 1062 -3.57 42.91 -5.86
CA GLY A 1062 -3.80 41.54 -6.36
C GLY A 1062 -3.35 41.28 -7.81
N GLY A 1063 -3.03 42.31 -8.59
CA GLY A 1063 -2.63 42.16 -10.00
C GLY A 1063 -1.17 41.76 -10.18
N SER A 1064 -0.89 40.73 -10.98
CA SER A 1064 0.48 40.35 -11.36
C SER A 1064 1.19 41.49 -12.13
N GLN A 1065 2.46 41.75 -11.79
CA GLN A 1065 3.25 42.83 -12.39
C GLN A 1065 4.31 42.26 -13.33
N SER A 1066 4.38 42.77 -14.56
CA SER A 1066 5.30 42.26 -15.60
C SER A 1066 6.35 43.30 -15.98
N TYR A 1067 7.60 42.83 -16.07
CA TYR A 1067 8.79 43.65 -16.29
C TYR A 1067 9.57 43.11 -17.48
N THR A 1068 9.57 43.83 -18.61
CA THR A 1068 10.45 43.55 -19.76
C THR A 1068 11.92 43.74 -19.41
N LEU A 1069 12.78 42.86 -19.92
CA LEU A 1069 14.22 42.77 -19.65
C LEU A 1069 15.01 42.71 -20.96
N THR A 1070 15.24 43.87 -21.59
CA THR A 1070 15.86 43.93 -22.92
C THR A 1070 17.30 43.43 -22.89
N GLY A 1071 17.57 42.33 -23.61
CA GLY A 1071 18.92 41.78 -23.78
C GLY A 1071 19.47 40.99 -22.58
N ALA A 1072 18.62 40.65 -21.60
CA ALA A 1072 19.04 39.84 -20.45
C ALA A 1072 19.33 38.38 -20.85
N THR A 1073 20.43 37.83 -20.34
CA THR A 1073 20.82 36.42 -20.52
C THR A 1073 21.43 35.86 -19.24
N GLY A 1074 21.15 34.60 -18.91
CA GLY A 1074 21.79 33.87 -17.82
C GLY A 1074 21.05 32.61 -17.39
N ARG A 1075 21.70 31.78 -16.59
CA ARG A 1075 21.14 30.57 -15.97
C ARG A 1075 20.34 30.89 -14.72
N TYR A 1076 20.81 31.82 -13.90
CA TYR A 1076 20.15 32.19 -12.66
C TYR A 1076 19.46 33.54 -12.80
N LEU A 1077 18.16 33.60 -12.49
CA LEU A 1077 17.41 34.86 -12.36
C LEU A 1077 17.10 35.11 -10.89
N ARG A 1078 17.36 36.34 -10.41
CA ARG A 1078 17.16 36.74 -9.02
C ARG A 1078 16.28 37.99 -8.93
N VAL A 1079 15.31 37.96 -8.01
CA VAL A 1079 14.60 39.14 -7.51
C VAL A 1079 15.27 39.55 -6.22
N ASP A 1080 15.83 40.76 -6.16
CA ASP A 1080 16.64 41.28 -5.05
C ASP A 1080 15.94 42.51 -4.44
N ALA A 1081 15.09 42.29 -3.43
CA ALA A 1081 14.28 43.33 -2.81
C ALA A 1081 15.08 44.16 -1.81
N THR A 1082 15.11 45.48 -2.02
CA THR A 1082 15.74 46.48 -1.15
C THR A 1082 14.73 47.21 -0.28
N ARG A 1083 13.43 47.18 -0.61
CA ARG A 1083 12.35 47.64 0.26
C ARG A 1083 11.12 46.75 0.14
N LEU A 1084 10.67 46.21 1.27
CA LEU A 1084 9.55 45.28 1.40
C LEU A 1084 8.20 46.02 1.37
N GLY A 1085 7.14 45.27 1.05
CA GLY A 1085 5.76 45.78 1.08
C GLY A 1085 5.16 45.87 2.49
N SER A 1086 3.98 46.48 2.58
CA SER A 1086 3.22 46.56 3.83
C SER A 1086 2.91 45.15 4.41
N PRO A 1087 2.94 44.98 5.74
CA PRO A 1087 2.55 43.73 6.40
C PRO A 1087 1.11 43.31 6.10
N ALA A 1088 0.82 42.03 6.22
CA ALA A 1088 -0.55 41.51 6.17
C ALA A 1088 -1.36 41.89 7.41
N VAL A 1089 -2.69 41.99 7.29
CA VAL A 1089 -3.57 42.36 8.43
C VAL A 1089 -3.60 41.30 9.52
N ASP A 1090 -3.53 40.02 9.16
CA ASP A 1090 -3.39 38.86 10.05
C ASP A 1090 -1.98 38.73 10.67
N GLU A 1091 -1.00 39.47 10.14
CA GLU A 1091 0.41 39.42 10.54
C GLU A 1091 0.96 40.83 10.84
N SER A 1092 0.11 41.68 11.43
CA SER A 1092 0.41 43.10 11.63
C SER A 1092 1.77 43.36 12.31
N GLY A 1093 2.56 44.27 11.74
CA GLY A 1093 3.92 44.59 12.20
C GLY A 1093 5.06 43.75 11.60
N LYS A 1094 4.77 42.71 10.80
CA LYS A 1094 5.79 41.84 10.18
C LYS A 1094 6.05 42.20 8.71
N TYR A 1095 7.18 42.83 8.41
CA TYR A 1095 7.58 43.07 7.03
C TYR A 1095 8.20 41.80 6.43
N ARG A 1096 7.78 41.42 5.22
CA ARG A 1096 8.29 40.24 4.50
C ARG A 1096 8.29 40.49 2.99
N LEU A 1097 9.16 39.80 2.26
CA LEU A 1097 8.99 39.62 0.82
C LEU A 1097 8.02 38.47 0.62
N GLN A 1098 6.85 38.73 0.02
CA GLN A 1098 5.82 37.72 -0.24
C GLN A 1098 5.42 37.74 -1.72
N LEU A 1099 5.53 36.59 -2.37
CA LEU A 1099 5.21 36.39 -3.78
C LEU A 1099 4.45 35.08 -3.91
N ALA A 1100 3.32 35.10 -4.64
CA ALA A 1100 2.61 33.87 -4.97
C ALA A 1100 3.41 33.06 -5.99
N GLU A 1101 3.86 33.71 -7.07
CA GLU A 1101 4.47 33.08 -8.25
C GLU A 1101 5.50 34.02 -8.92
N ILE A 1102 6.53 33.44 -9.55
CA ILE A 1102 7.53 34.12 -10.39
C ILE A 1102 7.59 33.42 -11.75
N ARG A 1103 7.16 34.10 -12.81
CA ARG A 1103 7.28 33.59 -14.19
C ARG A 1103 8.36 34.31 -14.97
N VAL A 1104 9.23 33.54 -15.61
CA VAL A 1104 10.29 34.03 -16.50
C VAL A 1104 9.90 33.68 -17.94
N GLY A 1105 9.89 34.68 -18.83
CA GLY A 1105 9.46 34.55 -20.23
C GLY A 1105 10.42 35.15 -21.24
#